data_AF-A0A1V3GB36-F1
#
_entry.id   AF-A0A1V3GB36-F1
#
_cell.length_a   1.000
_cell.length_b   1.000
_cell.length_c   1.000
_cell.angle_alpha   90.00
_cell.angle_beta   90.00
_cell.angle_gamma   90.00
#
_symmetry.space_group_name_H-M   'P 1'
#
loop_
_entity.id
_entity.type
_entity.pdbx_description
1 polymer ?
#
loop_
_entity_poly.entity_id
_entity_poly.type
_entity_poly.pdbx_seq_one_letter_code
_entity_poly.pdbx_strand_id
1 'polypeptide(L)'
;MLRFIWNSWWRNKEKFILMLVGVLIFSIGLSYLVGITQANNGTIVDELQKRWKSSYDIVVRPQGSRSVTEELNLLEPNYLSGLSGGITMEQYKRIKQMDDIEIAAPIAMVGYLFNDVKLDQISVTKPGVYRLKTIETNNDGIGDAKDEGAFYFTVGGWEPEGTGKEYGTGRFDGDLKYGSNILLAGIDPDAEAKLVGLDQAIIDNSNSRYFLKEDVAEEIVLDEDLDIKDTTIPVIISNKEYSDSKISFVVEKLDIPFQKLDEQKESMENVKKNGGETYLSKQKGTVIEKHTFTTIQAQKEIVKTIMNNQSTLSNSSNFVALKPSPVEYRPIDSPFKDRWSFSYEITPYTLPEDSLIKVDQAYREVNMFGDNFKDWLRVRLNPVGVFDPTKINISKDPLTELPMETYFPAKAQLVMDTDEKPVNPPRTMKPANNPYGFLTKPPTMLTTLDTAANLLGDKPIASIRIKVKGVKNLNKDSEKLLKQVADQIEKETGLMTDITLGSSPQPALTHVPGIEGKKGIGWLEQPWIKLGSSISIFKETKVGASSFIVTVILVAIVYVFSSNLIMMYARKKEFAVLLSLGWRPNQLSKLLFIESVILGSIVSLISWIILGYIYLTNDIDTSTGRIVLIGIFGLLIYLLGTLIPAILVRKIKPYESMKAGEISKGKRYFKSQTPIGISVNYMITRWKRSILSIVSIALPSAMLIFFIFVTFRLKGVMYATWLGQYVALEIGPMHYLAMGIAMAIAILTTIEIIWQNVVERQPEFAVLKALGWRDGTIRKVILFEGGINGLIAGIIGFGSALLGIIKVYGQFPIKELFVLIATIAIPILAGVLGAVLPSTKAVKIQPYQGLSGSYSNSKKSEKRFKYVFAVGGTCLFAGIMFLLGTAIPNTKDSAESKQNISNVEGTKGKAVEVYKPSNSKNKPDKKVVSGTGFLSFYSVAYQTISAGEQFSLKNQFTEEVYFTIEVGKDVSGARKDKPKEGHKLISIPFSFTNYEEVSWLMKPYTYQIIDENGKKYNPKDWEVVKRKNWRGLSQIVGEGEASVINTYEVPKATDKLIMVISNTNLPGDIIVEIE
;
A
#
# COMPACT_ATOMS: atom_id res chain seq x y z
N MET A 1 50.07 -48.28 -19.77
CA MET A 1 49.40 -47.39 -18.80
C MET A 1 47.95 -47.78 -18.54
N LEU A 2 47.08 -47.88 -19.56
CA LEU A 2 45.67 -48.29 -19.40
C LEU A 2 45.47 -49.63 -18.66
N ARG A 3 46.16 -50.70 -19.07
CA ARG A 3 46.14 -52.00 -18.36
C ARG A 3 46.55 -51.88 -16.88
N PHE A 4 47.48 -50.99 -16.56
CA PHE A 4 47.91 -50.76 -15.17
C PHE A 4 46.82 -50.06 -14.36
N ILE A 5 46.18 -49.02 -14.91
CA ILE A 5 45.05 -48.32 -14.28
C ILE A 5 43.93 -49.32 -13.99
N TRP A 6 43.53 -50.11 -14.99
CA TRP A 6 42.47 -51.11 -14.87
C TRP A 6 42.77 -52.17 -13.79
N ASN A 7 43.99 -52.72 -13.79
CA ASN A 7 44.40 -53.69 -12.79
C ASN A 7 44.51 -53.07 -11.39
N SER A 8 44.92 -51.80 -11.28
CA SER A 8 45.01 -51.08 -10.02
C SER A 8 43.63 -50.85 -9.39
N TRP A 9 42.62 -50.48 -10.20
CA TRP A 9 41.23 -50.37 -9.77
C TRP A 9 40.67 -51.70 -9.26
N TRP A 10 40.92 -52.79 -10.00
CA TRP A 10 40.48 -54.12 -9.59
C TRP A 10 41.23 -54.69 -8.38
N ARG A 11 42.46 -54.26 -8.11
CA ARG A 11 43.20 -54.63 -6.90
C ARG A 11 42.68 -53.91 -5.65
N ASN A 12 42.19 -52.69 -5.80
CA ASN A 12 41.69 -51.84 -4.72
C ASN A 12 40.16 -51.66 -4.77
N LYS A 13 39.41 -52.77 -4.87
CA LYS A 13 37.97 -52.79 -5.16
C LYS A 13 37.13 -51.88 -4.26
N GLU A 14 37.43 -51.82 -2.96
CA GLU A 14 36.69 -50.97 -2.01
C GLU A 14 36.77 -49.48 -2.39
N LYS A 15 37.95 -49.01 -2.79
CA LYS A 15 38.17 -47.62 -3.19
C LYS A 15 37.60 -47.32 -4.57
N PHE A 16 37.73 -48.28 -5.49
CA PHE A 16 37.13 -48.17 -6.81
C PHE A 16 35.61 -48.02 -6.74
N ILE A 17 34.96 -48.78 -5.85
CA ILE A 17 33.50 -48.69 -5.65
C ILE A 17 33.11 -47.34 -5.03
N LEU A 18 33.82 -46.85 -4.01
CA LEU A 18 33.58 -45.52 -3.44
C LEU A 18 33.72 -44.41 -4.49
N MET A 19 34.74 -44.51 -5.34
CA MET A 19 34.96 -43.59 -6.46
C MET A 19 33.82 -43.65 -7.48
N LEU A 20 33.32 -44.84 -7.85
CA LEU A 20 32.17 -44.96 -8.75
C LEU A 20 30.90 -44.34 -8.18
N VAL A 21 30.63 -44.53 -6.88
CA VAL A 21 29.50 -43.89 -6.19
C VAL A 21 29.65 -42.38 -6.23
N GLY A 22 30.85 -41.84 -6.00
CA GLY A 22 31.08 -40.41 -6.06
C GLY A 22 31.03 -39.81 -7.47
N VAL A 23 31.51 -40.53 -8.48
CA VAL A 23 31.31 -40.18 -9.91
C VAL A 23 29.83 -40.09 -10.24
N LEU A 24 29.02 -41.02 -9.73
CA LEU A 24 27.56 -41.04 -9.95
C LEU A 24 26.88 -39.86 -9.23
N ILE A 25 27.16 -39.63 -7.94
CA ILE A 25 26.61 -38.50 -7.18
C ILE A 25 27.04 -37.16 -7.82
N PHE A 26 28.28 -37.05 -8.28
CA PHE A 26 28.76 -35.85 -8.96
C PHE A 26 28.02 -35.62 -10.29
N SER A 27 27.86 -36.65 -11.12
CA SER A 27 27.14 -36.56 -12.40
C SER A 27 25.68 -36.13 -12.19
N ILE A 28 25.05 -36.67 -11.14
CA ILE A 28 23.70 -36.29 -10.72
C ILE A 28 23.67 -34.84 -10.26
N GLY A 29 24.57 -34.43 -9.36
CA GLY A 29 24.61 -33.06 -8.84
C GLY A 29 24.86 -32.03 -9.94
N LEU A 30 25.72 -32.34 -10.90
CA LEU A 30 26.01 -31.50 -12.05
C LEU A 30 24.80 -31.37 -13.00
N SER A 31 24.11 -32.48 -13.28
CA SER A 31 22.91 -32.49 -14.12
C SER A 31 21.74 -31.76 -13.45
N TYR A 32 21.57 -31.97 -12.15
CA TYR A 32 20.52 -31.35 -11.35
C TYR A 32 20.71 -29.84 -11.22
N LEU A 33 21.95 -29.36 -11.05
CA LEU A 33 22.29 -27.93 -11.02
C LEU A 33 21.73 -27.20 -12.25
N VAL A 34 21.74 -27.84 -13.41
CA VAL A 34 21.31 -27.27 -14.68
C VAL A 34 19.80 -27.24 -14.79
N GLY A 35 19.14 -28.35 -14.42
CA GLY A 35 17.68 -28.41 -14.32
C GLY A 35 17.13 -27.29 -13.44
N ILE A 36 17.73 -27.06 -12.26
CA ILE A 36 17.35 -25.96 -11.36
C ILE A 36 17.64 -24.59 -11.97
N THR A 37 18.82 -24.40 -12.56
CA THR A 37 19.23 -23.09 -13.10
C THR A 37 18.27 -22.63 -14.19
N GLN A 38 17.67 -23.56 -14.94
CA GLN A 38 16.65 -23.24 -15.94
C GLN A 38 15.25 -23.13 -15.37
N ALA A 39 14.82 -24.08 -14.54
CA ALA A 39 13.48 -24.05 -13.96
C ALA A 39 13.29 -22.81 -13.05
N ASN A 40 14.23 -22.51 -12.15
CA ASN A 40 14.05 -21.41 -11.20
C ASN A 40 14.33 -20.03 -11.82
N ASN A 41 15.43 -19.84 -12.54
CA ASN A 41 15.70 -18.51 -13.14
C ASN A 41 14.80 -18.22 -14.35
N GLY A 42 14.31 -19.24 -15.06
CA GLY A 42 13.38 -19.07 -16.17
C GLY A 42 12.00 -18.69 -15.66
N THR A 43 11.37 -19.56 -14.85
CA THR A 43 9.98 -19.39 -14.45
C THR A 43 9.76 -18.21 -13.51
N ILE A 44 10.60 -18.01 -12.49
CA ILE A 44 10.37 -16.94 -11.50
C ILE A 44 10.59 -15.57 -12.13
N VAL A 45 11.67 -15.43 -12.90
CA VAL A 45 11.96 -14.16 -13.57
C VAL A 45 10.91 -13.89 -14.62
N ASP A 46 10.48 -14.89 -15.39
CA ASP A 46 9.44 -14.73 -16.40
C ASP A 46 8.07 -14.38 -15.79
N GLU A 47 7.65 -15.05 -14.70
CA GLU A 47 6.40 -14.73 -13.99
C GLU A 47 6.45 -13.35 -13.35
N LEU A 48 7.55 -12.99 -12.68
CA LEU A 48 7.74 -11.63 -12.17
C LEU A 48 7.76 -10.62 -13.32
N GLN A 49 8.41 -10.92 -14.44
CA GLN A 49 8.53 -10.05 -15.61
C GLN A 49 7.19 -9.81 -16.32
N LYS A 50 6.34 -10.85 -16.41
CA LYS A 50 4.97 -10.74 -16.94
C LYS A 50 4.11 -9.83 -16.08
N ARG A 51 4.27 -9.91 -14.76
CA ARG A 51 3.43 -9.20 -13.79
C ARG A 51 4.02 -7.89 -13.28
N TRP A 52 5.28 -7.60 -13.60
CA TRP A 52 6.04 -6.41 -13.17
C TRP A 52 5.42 -5.07 -13.58
N LYS A 53 4.59 -5.06 -14.63
CA LYS A 53 3.98 -3.83 -15.15
C LYS A 53 2.97 -3.25 -14.17
N SER A 54 3.06 -1.94 -13.96
CA SER A 54 2.08 -1.12 -13.24
C SER A 54 1.52 -0.03 -14.16
N SER A 55 0.45 0.64 -13.72
CA SER A 55 -0.14 1.75 -14.49
C SER A 55 0.77 2.98 -14.53
N TYR A 56 1.65 3.17 -13.55
CA TYR A 56 2.71 4.19 -13.53
C TYR A 56 3.91 3.66 -12.72
N ASP A 57 5.08 4.26 -12.93
CA ASP A 57 6.34 3.78 -12.35
C ASP A 57 6.69 4.50 -11.05
N ILE A 58 6.51 5.83 -11.01
CA ILE A 58 6.79 6.69 -9.87
C ILE A 58 5.57 7.56 -9.60
N VAL A 59 5.28 7.81 -8.33
CA VAL A 59 4.32 8.84 -7.93
C VAL A 59 5.03 9.94 -7.16
N VAL A 60 4.73 11.19 -7.50
CA VAL A 60 5.24 12.40 -6.85
C VAL A 60 4.13 13.01 -6.03
N ARG A 61 4.43 13.37 -4.78
CA ARG A 61 3.48 13.96 -3.83
C ARG A 61 4.08 15.19 -3.12
N PRO A 62 3.25 16.09 -2.57
CA PRO A 62 3.71 17.20 -1.74
C PRO A 62 4.45 16.72 -0.48
N GLN A 63 5.38 17.55 0.01
CA GLN A 63 6.08 17.27 1.28
C GLN A 63 5.08 17.26 2.45
N GLY A 64 5.23 16.30 3.37
CA GLY A 64 4.35 16.15 4.53
C GLY A 64 3.07 15.34 4.27
N SER A 65 2.88 14.81 3.06
CA SER A 65 1.74 13.94 2.70
C SER A 65 1.93 12.46 3.08
N ARG A 66 3.03 12.11 3.76
CA ARG A 66 3.30 10.73 4.19
C ARG A 66 2.41 10.32 5.35
N SER A 67 1.79 9.16 5.23
CA SER A 67 1.11 8.48 6.35
C SER A 67 2.10 7.71 7.24
N VAL A 68 1.65 7.37 8.46
CA VAL A 68 2.43 6.59 9.45
C VAL A 68 2.81 5.18 8.97
N THR A 69 2.13 4.69 7.94
CA THR A 69 2.29 3.37 7.33
C THR A 69 3.44 3.31 6.33
N GLU A 70 3.85 4.46 5.81
CA GLU A 70 4.85 4.56 4.75
C GLU A 70 6.30 4.37 5.25
N GLU A 71 6.55 4.51 6.57
CA GLU A 71 7.82 4.08 7.18
C GLU A 71 8.08 2.58 6.93
N LEU A 72 7.02 1.80 6.74
CA LEU A 72 7.08 0.39 6.40
C LEU A 72 7.03 0.16 4.87
N ASN A 73 7.21 1.17 4.03
CA ASN A 73 7.04 1.09 2.57
C ASN A 73 5.66 0.53 2.16
N LEU A 74 4.61 0.94 2.87
CA LEU A 74 3.24 0.48 2.67
C LEU A 74 2.34 1.69 2.41
N LEU A 75 1.70 1.75 1.24
CA LEU A 75 0.73 2.78 0.91
C LEU A 75 -0.69 2.29 1.27
N GLU A 76 -1.43 3.13 1.97
CA GLU A 76 -2.84 2.92 2.29
C GLU A 76 -3.76 3.07 1.07
N PRO A 77 -4.99 2.54 1.15
CA PRO A 77 -6.04 2.90 0.22
C PRO A 77 -6.42 4.38 0.35
N ASN A 78 -6.84 4.98 -0.76
CA ASN A 78 -7.21 6.40 -0.90
C ASN A 78 -6.05 7.40 -0.75
N TYR A 79 -4.80 6.95 -0.90
CA TYR A 79 -3.60 7.80 -0.68
C TYR A 79 -3.43 8.91 -1.72
N LEU A 80 -4.08 8.82 -2.90
CA LEU A 80 -4.04 9.87 -3.92
C LEU A 80 -5.24 10.80 -3.84
N SER A 81 -6.43 10.23 -3.65
CA SER A 81 -7.68 10.99 -3.72
C SER A 81 -7.98 11.81 -2.46
N GLY A 82 -7.28 11.54 -1.35
CA GLY A 82 -7.35 12.33 -0.13
C GLY A 82 -6.47 13.59 -0.12
N LEU A 83 -5.64 13.82 -1.14
CA LEU A 83 -4.69 14.94 -1.17
C LEU A 83 -5.35 16.20 -1.75
N SER A 84 -5.26 17.33 -1.03
CA SER A 84 -5.77 18.64 -1.47
C SER A 84 -4.62 19.54 -1.94
N GLY A 85 -4.18 19.38 -3.19
CA GLY A 85 -3.14 20.21 -3.80
C GLY A 85 -1.75 20.07 -3.15
N GLY A 86 -0.87 21.04 -3.40
CA GLY A 86 0.46 21.14 -2.77
C GLY A 86 1.66 21.17 -3.73
N ILE A 87 1.45 20.86 -5.02
CA ILE A 87 2.47 20.95 -6.08
C ILE A 87 2.13 22.11 -7.02
N THR A 88 3.13 22.94 -7.36
CA THR A 88 2.96 24.09 -8.27
C THR A 88 3.00 23.68 -9.74
N MET A 89 2.40 24.50 -10.61
CA MET A 89 2.50 24.32 -12.08
C MET A 89 3.94 24.41 -12.58
N GLU A 90 4.79 25.22 -11.93
CA GLU A 90 6.22 25.32 -12.28
C GLU A 90 6.98 24.02 -11.95
N GLN A 91 6.75 23.43 -10.78
CA GLN A 91 7.32 22.14 -10.39
C GLN A 91 6.89 21.04 -11.39
N TYR A 92 5.61 21.03 -11.77
CA TYR A 92 5.11 20.09 -12.79
C TYR A 92 5.79 20.29 -14.15
N LYS A 93 5.90 21.52 -14.64
CA LYS A 93 6.58 21.83 -15.91
C LYS A 93 8.06 21.40 -15.87
N ARG A 94 8.74 21.60 -14.74
CA ARG A 94 10.13 21.16 -14.52
C ARG A 94 10.26 19.65 -14.66
N ILE A 95 9.36 18.88 -14.02
CA ILE A 95 9.32 17.42 -14.11
C ILE A 95 9.03 16.99 -15.55
N LYS A 96 8.04 17.59 -16.21
CA LYS A 96 7.66 17.27 -17.59
C LYS A 96 8.80 17.48 -18.61
N GLN A 97 9.76 18.35 -18.31
CA GLN A 97 10.93 18.65 -19.15
C GLN A 97 12.12 17.70 -18.97
N MET A 98 12.08 16.77 -18.00
CA MET A 98 13.18 15.83 -17.77
C MET A 98 13.25 14.76 -18.87
N ASP A 99 14.44 14.53 -19.42
CA ASP A 99 14.67 13.63 -20.58
C ASP A 99 14.31 12.16 -20.33
N ASP A 100 14.43 11.71 -19.07
CA ASP A 100 14.17 10.34 -18.65
C ASP A 100 12.67 10.06 -18.38
N ILE A 101 11.82 11.08 -18.46
CA ILE A 101 10.37 10.95 -18.23
C ILE A 101 9.65 10.78 -19.57
N GLU A 102 8.92 9.67 -19.72
CA GLU A 102 8.09 9.40 -20.91
C GLU A 102 6.72 10.08 -20.79
N ILE A 103 6.10 9.99 -19.61
CA ILE A 103 4.77 10.54 -19.32
C ILE A 103 4.78 11.10 -17.89
N ALA A 104 4.24 12.30 -17.70
CA ALA A 104 3.96 12.88 -16.39
C ALA A 104 2.49 13.35 -16.37
N ALA A 105 1.63 12.58 -15.70
CA ALA A 105 0.19 12.80 -15.62
C ALA A 105 -0.20 13.33 -14.23
N PRO A 106 -0.40 14.66 -14.09
CA PRO A 106 -0.81 15.29 -12.84
C PRO A 106 -2.30 15.08 -12.57
N ILE A 107 -2.67 15.05 -11.29
CA ILE A 107 -4.05 15.14 -10.83
C ILE A 107 -4.15 16.28 -9.83
N ALA A 108 -5.12 17.18 -10.04
CA ALA A 108 -5.51 18.22 -9.11
C ALA A 108 -6.88 17.87 -8.52
N MET A 109 -6.98 17.57 -7.22
CA MET A 109 -8.29 17.35 -6.60
C MET A 109 -8.88 18.70 -6.18
N VAL A 110 -9.94 19.14 -6.86
CA VAL A 110 -10.52 20.48 -6.67
C VAL A 110 -11.37 20.53 -5.42
N GLY A 111 -12.34 19.63 -5.31
CA GLY A 111 -13.25 19.59 -4.16
C GLY A 111 -14.58 18.93 -4.49
N TYR A 112 -15.44 18.82 -3.48
CA TYR A 112 -16.76 18.23 -3.63
C TYR A 112 -17.81 19.28 -3.97
N LEU A 113 -18.64 18.96 -4.97
CA LEU A 113 -19.85 19.71 -5.31
C LEU A 113 -21.05 18.75 -5.33
N PHE A 114 -22.24 19.29 -5.08
CA PHE A 114 -23.47 18.51 -5.16
C PHE A 114 -24.06 18.61 -6.56
N ASN A 115 -24.17 17.49 -7.27
CA ASN A 115 -24.71 17.45 -8.62
C ASN A 115 -26.05 16.73 -8.61
N ASP A 116 -27.12 17.48 -8.86
CA ASP A 116 -28.49 16.99 -8.88
C ASP A 116 -29.16 17.15 -10.24
N VAL A 117 -30.25 16.41 -10.42
CA VAL A 117 -31.09 16.51 -11.60
C VAL A 117 -32.55 16.48 -11.19
N LYS A 118 -33.39 17.23 -11.90
CA LYS A 118 -34.83 17.14 -11.78
C LYS A 118 -35.28 15.79 -12.32
N LEU A 119 -35.89 14.98 -11.45
CA LEU A 119 -36.38 13.65 -11.80
C LEU A 119 -37.89 13.64 -12.05
N ASP A 120 -38.63 14.43 -11.28
CA ASP A 120 -40.08 14.53 -11.39
C ASP A 120 -40.58 15.86 -10.78
N GLN A 121 -41.90 16.11 -10.82
CA GLN A 121 -42.53 17.28 -10.23
C GLN A 121 -43.83 16.91 -9.50
N ILE A 122 -44.04 17.48 -8.32
CA ILE A 122 -45.22 17.25 -7.49
C ILE A 122 -46.46 17.88 -8.15
N SER A 123 -47.55 17.11 -8.23
CA SER A 123 -48.79 17.48 -8.93
C SER A 123 -49.90 18.03 -8.03
N VAL A 124 -49.54 18.61 -6.88
CA VAL A 124 -50.50 19.02 -5.85
C VAL A 124 -51.08 20.41 -6.15
N THR A 125 -52.39 20.46 -6.41
CA THR A 125 -53.10 21.71 -6.78
C THR A 125 -54.14 22.16 -5.75
N LYS A 126 -54.51 21.30 -4.80
CA LYS A 126 -55.56 21.61 -3.81
C LYS A 126 -55.02 22.54 -2.72
N PRO A 127 -55.76 23.58 -2.29
CA PRO A 127 -55.36 24.40 -1.17
C PRO A 127 -55.12 23.59 0.12
N GLY A 128 -53.97 23.80 0.75
CA GLY A 128 -53.54 23.07 1.94
C GLY A 128 -52.13 23.47 2.43
N VAL A 129 -51.84 23.11 3.68
CA VAL A 129 -50.48 23.03 4.21
C VAL A 129 -49.97 21.60 3.99
N TYR A 130 -48.80 21.48 3.38
CA TYR A 130 -48.20 20.20 3.01
C TYR A 130 -46.87 20.00 3.73
N ARG A 131 -46.59 18.74 4.07
CA ARG A 131 -45.31 18.26 4.60
C ARG A 131 -44.69 17.33 3.56
N LEU A 132 -43.53 17.73 3.03
CA LEU A 132 -42.64 16.88 2.24
C LEU A 132 -41.66 16.19 3.19
N LYS A 133 -41.86 14.90 3.45
CA LYS A 133 -40.85 14.08 4.13
C LYS A 133 -39.87 13.55 3.10
N THR A 134 -38.60 13.74 3.37
CA THR A 134 -37.49 13.22 2.58
C THR A 134 -36.79 12.16 3.41
N ILE A 135 -36.83 10.91 2.95
CA ILE A 135 -36.18 9.80 3.62
C ILE A 135 -35.06 9.32 2.70
N GLU A 136 -33.82 9.65 3.02
CA GLU A 136 -32.65 9.13 2.34
C GLU A 136 -32.16 7.87 3.05
N THR A 137 -31.93 6.81 2.30
CA THR A 137 -31.29 5.58 2.79
C THR A 137 -30.03 5.33 2.00
N ASN A 138 -28.90 5.37 2.69
CA ASN A 138 -27.58 5.08 2.15
C ASN A 138 -27.20 3.64 2.47
N ASN A 139 -26.97 2.81 1.45
CA ASN A 139 -26.48 1.44 1.62
C ASN A 139 -24.97 1.40 1.33
N ASP A 140 -24.17 1.10 2.35
CA ASP A 140 -22.71 0.97 2.24
C ASP A 140 -22.26 -0.48 2.00
N GLY A 141 -23.18 -1.38 1.63
CA GLY A 141 -22.95 -2.81 1.47
C GLY A 141 -22.94 -3.62 2.78
N ILE A 142 -22.78 -2.97 3.93
CA ILE A 142 -22.73 -3.60 5.26
C ILE A 142 -24.02 -3.32 6.03
N GLY A 143 -24.54 -2.10 5.95
CA GLY A 143 -25.78 -1.66 6.57
C GLY A 143 -26.48 -0.53 5.80
N ASP A 144 -27.67 -0.18 6.29
CA ASP A 144 -28.45 0.95 5.79
C ASP A 144 -28.42 2.08 6.83
N ALA A 145 -27.89 3.24 6.45
CA ALA A 145 -28.03 4.46 7.23
C ALA A 145 -29.22 5.27 6.69
N LYS A 146 -30.15 5.65 7.56
CA LYS A 146 -31.31 6.47 7.20
C LYS A 146 -31.17 7.88 7.74
N ASP A 147 -31.41 8.85 6.89
CA ASP A 147 -31.57 10.24 7.25
C ASP A 147 -32.96 10.72 6.85
N GLU A 148 -33.63 11.44 7.74
CA GLU A 148 -35.00 11.88 7.56
C GLU A 148 -35.11 13.39 7.76
N GLY A 149 -35.53 14.07 6.71
CA GLY A 149 -35.87 15.49 6.72
C GLY A 149 -37.36 15.71 6.52
N ALA A 150 -37.87 16.83 7.02
CA ALA A 150 -39.21 17.29 6.68
C ALA A 150 -39.14 18.76 6.27
N PHE A 151 -39.79 19.09 5.16
CA PHE A 151 -39.96 20.45 4.68
C PHE A 151 -41.45 20.75 4.54
N TYR A 152 -41.87 21.96 4.91
CA TYR A 152 -43.28 22.35 4.91
C TYR A 152 -43.51 23.45 3.89
N PHE A 153 -44.57 23.33 3.11
CA PHE A 153 -44.95 24.32 2.11
C PHE A 153 -46.47 24.47 2.06
N THR A 154 -46.95 25.58 1.51
CA THR A 154 -48.37 25.84 1.35
C THR A 154 -48.73 25.91 -0.13
N VAL A 155 -49.93 25.45 -0.47
CA VAL A 155 -50.52 25.62 -1.79
C VAL A 155 -51.85 26.34 -1.55
N GLY A 156 -52.10 27.47 -2.21
CA GLY A 156 -53.27 28.30 -1.96
C GLY A 156 -53.06 29.76 -2.38
N GLY A 157 -53.99 30.65 -1.98
CA GLY A 157 -53.89 32.09 -2.24
C GLY A 157 -53.16 32.86 -1.13
N TRP A 158 -52.70 32.16 -0.09
CA TRP A 158 -51.94 32.73 1.01
C TRP A 158 -50.44 32.68 0.72
N GLU A 159 -49.77 33.82 0.91
CA GLU A 159 -48.31 33.93 0.87
C GLU A 159 -47.82 34.66 2.12
N PRO A 160 -46.67 34.28 2.69
CA PRO A 160 -46.09 34.97 3.84
C PRO A 160 -45.56 36.36 3.45
N GLU A 161 -45.74 37.35 4.31
CA GLU A 161 -45.11 38.67 4.17
C GLU A 161 -43.60 38.61 4.54
N GLY A 162 -42.76 38.10 3.63
CA GLY A 162 -41.29 38.00 3.82
C GLY A 162 -40.73 36.61 3.50
N THR A 163 -39.75 36.14 4.28
CA THR A 163 -39.04 34.85 4.04
C THR A 163 -39.85 33.61 4.44
N GLY A 164 -40.99 33.78 5.12
CA GLY A 164 -41.83 32.67 5.59
C GLY A 164 -41.28 31.88 6.78
N LYS A 165 -40.05 32.17 7.24
CA LYS A 165 -39.33 31.41 8.28
C LYS A 165 -40.07 31.38 9.62
N GLU A 166 -40.76 32.45 9.96
CA GLU A 166 -41.62 32.59 11.15
C GLU A 166 -42.86 31.68 11.15
N TYR A 167 -43.30 31.21 9.98
CA TYR A 167 -44.41 30.28 9.84
C TYR A 167 -43.93 28.82 9.75
N GLY A 168 -42.62 28.58 9.68
CA GLY A 168 -42.06 27.24 9.48
C GLY A 168 -42.36 26.64 8.11
N THR A 169 -42.83 27.43 7.15
CA THR A 169 -43.12 27.02 5.78
C THR A 169 -42.25 27.78 4.79
N GLY A 170 -41.74 27.10 3.77
CA GLY A 170 -40.98 27.72 2.68
C GLY A 170 -41.74 27.68 1.35
N ARG A 171 -41.18 28.37 0.35
CA ARG A 171 -41.62 28.23 -1.05
C ARG A 171 -41.05 26.93 -1.61
N PHE A 172 -41.90 26.20 -2.34
CA PHE A 172 -41.54 24.98 -3.03
C PHE A 172 -41.98 25.11 -4.49
N ASP A 173 -41.06 24.91 -5.42
CA ASP A 173 -41.32 24.98 -6.87
C ASP A 173 -42.00 23.72 -7.42
N GLY A 174 -42.12 22.68 -6.60
CA GLY A 174 -42.69 21.39 -6.97
C GLY A 174 -41.65 20.39 -7.44
N ASP A 175 -40.40 20.80 -7.68
CA ASP A 175 -39.41 19.95 -8.33
C ASP A 175 -38.84 18.90 -7.37
N LEU A 176 -38.87 17.64 -7.79
CA LEU A 176 -38.21 16.54 -7.11
C LEU A 176 -36.83 16.36 -7.72
N LYS A 177 -35.82 16.94 -7.06
CA LYS A 177 -34.42 16.82 -7.45
C LYS A 177 -33.71 15.81 -6.58
N TYR A 178 -32.87 14.99 -7.20
CA TYR A 178 -31.95 14.12 -6.46
C TYR A 178 -30.60 14.05 -7.16
N GLY A 179 -29.57 13.81 -6.37
CA GLY A 179 -28.20 13.97 -6.80
C GLY A 179 -27.23 13.29 -5.86
N SER A 180 -25.96 13.48 -6.13
CA SER A 180 -24.89 12.92 -5.33
C SER A 180 -23.74 13.90 -5.18
N ASN A 181 -23.02 13.81 -4.05
CA ASN A 181 -21.81 14.60 -3.85
C ASN A 181 -20.70 14.04 -4.75
N ILE A 182 -20.17 14.83 -5.67
CA ILE A 182 -19.16 14.41 -6.63
C ILE A 182 -17.84 15.14 -6.37
N LEU A 183 -16.73 14.40 -6.43
CA LEU A 183 -15.39 14.97 -6.38
C LEU A 183 -15.01 15.44 -7.79
N LEU A 184 -14.70 16.73 -7.92
CA LEU A 184 -14.16 17.32 -9.14
C LEU A 184 -12.63 17.21 -9.14
N ALA A 185 -12.06 16.69 -10.23
CA ALA A 185 -10.61 16.59 -10.40
C ALA A 185 -10.12 17.18 -11.73
N GLY A 186 -9.03 17.94 -11.70
CA GLY A 186 -8.33 18.44 -12.88
C GLY A 186 -7.25 17.46 -13.36
N ILE A 187 -7.18 17.24 -14.67
CA ILE A 187 -6.20 16.37 -15.34
C ILE A 187 -5.53 17.08 -16.51
N ASP A 188 -4.28 16.72 -16.84
CA ASP A 188 -3.69 17.09 -18.14
C ASP A 188 -4.25 16.12 -19.21
N PRO A 189 -5.09 16.59 -20.16
CA PRO A 189 -5.77 15.69 -21.09
C PRO A 189 -4.84 14.87 -21.96
N ASP A 190 -3.71 15.45 -22.39
CA ASP A 190 -2.72 14.79 -23.26
C ASP A 190 -1.94 13.72 -22.48
N ALA A 191 -1.56 14.05 -21.24
CA ALA A 191 -0.83 13.12 -20.39
C ALA A 191 -1.72 11.95 -19.92
N GLU A 192 -2.98 12.24 -19.58
CA GLU A 192 -3.94 11.22 -19.12
C GLU A 192 -4.35 10.27 -20.25
N ALA A 193 -4.56 10.80 -21.46
CA ALA A 193 -4.79 9.98 -22.66
C ALA A 193 -3.64 9.00 -22.91
N LYS A 194 -2.38 9.47 -22.79
CA LYS A 194 -1.21 8.59 -22.96
C LYS A 194 -1.03 7.57 -21.83
N LEU A 195 -1.35 7.94 -20.59
CA LEU A 195 -1.14 7.07 -19.43
C LEU A 195 -2.19 5.96 -19.36
N VAL A 196 -3.47 6.33 -19.48
CA VAL A 196 -4.59 5.41 -19.21
C VAL A 196 -5.56 5.25 -20.37
N GLY A 197 -5.36 5.96 -21.50
CA GLY A 197 -6.25 5.88 -22.66
C GLY A 197 -7.62 6.49 -22.41
N LEU A 198 -7.69 7.59 -21.63
CA LEU A 198 -8.96 8.22 -21.26
C LEU A 198 -9.76 8.74 -22.48
N ASP A 199 -9.07 9.17 -23.53
CA ASP A 199 -9.63 9.57 -24.82
C ASP A 199 -10.40 8.42 -25.50
N GLN A 200 -9.91 7.18 -25.37
CA GLN A 200 -10.54 5.97 -25.91
C GLN A 200 -11.71 5.46 -25.06
N ALA A 201 -11.84 5.98 -23.83
CA ALA A 201 -12.92 5.63 -22.91
C ALA A 201 -14.18 6.49 -23.08
N ILE A 202 -14.14 7.52 -23.92
CA ILE A 202 -15.28 8.39 -24.24
C ILE A 202 -16.38 7.58 -24.95
N ILE A 203 -17.64 7.87 -24.62
CA ILE A 203 -18.80 7.27 -25.27
C ILE A 203 -19.10 8.05 -26.55
N ASP A 204 -19.09 7.35 -27.69
CA ASP A 204 -19.36 7.93 -29.00
C ASP A 204 -20.79 8.48 -29.09
N ASN A 205 -20.91 9.79 -29.28
CA ASN A 205 -22.16 10.50 -29.55
C ASN A 205 -21.81 11.84 -30.23
N SER A 206 -22.72 12.43 -31.03
CA SER A 206 -22.54 13.78 -31.59
C SER A 206 -22.34 14.87 -30.53
N ASN A 207 -22.83 14.65 -29.30
CA ASN A 207 -22.76 15.60 -28.18
C ASN A 207 -21.76 15.18 -27.09
N SER A 208 -20.90 14.19 -27.34
CA SER A 208 -19.91 13.70 -26.38
C SER A 208 -18.54 13.60 -27.05
N ARG A 209 -17.57 14.38 -26.56
CA ARG A 209 -16.18 14.39 -27.06
C ARG A 209 -15.16 14.47 -25.93
N TYR A 210 -13.90 14.20 -26.26
CA TYR A 210 -12.78 14.48 -25.37
C TYR A 210 -12.41 15.98 -25.38
N PHE A 211 -11.60 16.40 -24.41
CA PHE A 211 -11.13 17.78 -24.30
C PHE A 211 -10.34 18.23 -25.53
N LEU A 212 -10.58 19.46 -25.96
CA LEU A 212 -9.83 20.20 -26.97
C LEU A 212 -9.00 21.30 -26.31
N LYS A 213 -8.04 21.89 -27.03
CA LYS A 213 -7.16 22.93 -26.47
C LYS A 213 -7.89 24.24 -26.21
N GLU A 214 -9.02 24.45 -26.87
CA GLU A 214 -9.89 25.61 -26.72
C GLU A 214 -10.83 25.47 -25.52
N ASP A 215 -10.92 24.28 -24.89
CA ASP A 215 -11.74 24.06 -23.69
C ASP A 215 -11.03 24.64 -22.45
N VAL A 216 -11.19 25.95 -22.27
CA VAL A 216 -10.65 26.70 -21.14
C VAL A 216 -11.77 27.17 -20.21
N ALA A 217 -11.40 27.51 -18.98
CA ALA A 217 -12.32 28.13 -18.04
C ALA A 217 -12.65 29.57 -18.47
N GLU A 218 -13.93 29.95 -18.35
CA GLU A 218 -14.39 31.31 -18.62
C GLU A 218 -14.94 31.93 -17.33
N GLU A 219 -14.36 33.05 -16.92
CA GLU A 219 -14.85 33.80 -15.75
C GLU A 219 -15.94 34.78 -16.16
N ILE A 220 -17.03 34.77 -15.39
CA ILE A 220 -18.14 35.68 -15.55
C ILE A 220 -18.25 36.48 -14.25
N VAL A 221 -17.94 37.77 -14.32
CA VAL A 221 -18.11 38.71 -13.21
C VAL A 221 -19.60 39.01 -13.07
N LEU A 222 -20.18 38.67 -11.92
CA LEU A 222 -21.60 38.94 -11.66
C LEU A 222 -21.82 40.32 -11.04
N ASP A 223 -20.82 40.83 -10.31
CA ASP A 223 -20.82 42.15 -9.67
C ASP A 223 -19.35 42.59 -9.45
N GLU A 224 -18.95 43.73 -10.05
CA GLU A 224 -17.58 44.26 -9.98
C GLU A 224 -17.24 44.88 -8.61
N ASP A 225 -18.23 45.38 -7.87
CA ASP A 225 -18.04 46.04 -6.57
C ASP A 225 -17.93 45.03 -5.42
N LEU A 226 -18.48 43.82 -5.59
CA LEU A 226 -18.49 42.75 -4.58
C LEU A 226 -17.49 41.62 -4.84
N ASP A 227 -16.70 41.70 -5.93
CA ASP A 227 -15.74 40.67 -6.40
C ASP A 227 -16.36 39.25 -6.51
N ILE A 228 -17.63 39.17 -6.92
CA ILE A 228 -18.34 37.90 -7.07
C ILE A 228 -18.16 37.37 -8.49
N LYS A 229 -17.37 36.30 -8.62
CA LYS A 229 -17.06 35.64 -9.89
C LYS A 229 -17.68 34.25 -9.96
N ASP A 230 -18.25 33.92 -11.12
CA ASP A 230 -18.64 32.56 -11.48
C ASP A 230 -17.70 32.04 -12.56
N THR A 231 -17.06 30.89 -12.35
CA THR A 231 -16.16 30.29 -13.34
C THR A 231 -16.86 29.16 -14.08
N THR A 232 -17.08 29.31 -15.38
CA THR A 232 -17.60 28.26 -16.25
C THR A 232 -16.47 27.30 -16.61
N ILE A 233 -16.65 26.00 -16.34
CA ILE A 233 -15.61 24.99 -16.48
C ILE A 233 -16.02 23.88 -17.45
N PRO A 234 -15.15 23.48 -18.41
CA PRO A 234 -15.38 22.32 -19.25
C PRO A 234 -15.21 21.05 -18.42
N VAL A 235 -16.18 20.14 -18.49
CA VAL A 235 -16.15 18.90 -17.72
C VAL A 235 -16.52 17.67 -18.56
N ILE A 236 -15.86 16.56 -18.30
CA ILE A 236 -16.31 15.23 -18.73
C ILE A 236 -16.83 14.45 -17.53
N ILE A 237 -17.90 13.69 -17.72
CA ILE A 237 -18.63 13.03 -16.63
C ILE A 237 -18.60 11.51 -16.81
N SER A 238 -18.43 10.77 -15.72
CA SER A 238 -18.48 9.31 -15.70
C SER A 238 -19.92 8.80 -15.93
N ASN A 239 -20.08 7.75 -16.73
CA ASN A 239 -21.38 7.07 -16.87
C ASN A 239 -21.71 6.11 -15.69
N LYS A 240 -20.81 5.96 -14.71
CA LYS A 240 -20.97 5.09 -13.54
C LYS A 240 -21.24 5.89 -12.26
N GLU A 241 -22.19 5.41 -11.48
CA GLU A 241 -22.40 5.77 -10.08
C GLU A 241 -22.00 4.58 -9.19
N TYR A 242 -21.25 4.86 -8.12
CA TYR A 242 -20.70 3.86 -7.21
C TYR A 242 -21.40 3.84 -5.84
N SER A 243 -22.18 4.87 -5.49
CA SER A 243 -23.02 4.85 -4.29
C SER A 243 -24.40 4.25 -4.55
N ASP A 244 -24.86 3.43 -3.62
CA ASP A 244 -26.17 2.77 -3.64
C ASP A 244 -27.11 3.46 -2.65
N SER A 245 -27.57 4.66 -3.01
CA SER A 245 -28.44 5.48 -2.18
C SER A 245 -29.80 5.67 -2.82
N LYS A 246 -30.85 5.68 -1.98
CA LYS A 246 -32.24 5.92 -2.39
C LYS A 246 -32.83 7.07 -1.59
N ILE A 247 -33.59 7.93 -2.26
CA ILE A 247 -34.38 8.98 -1.64
C ILE A 247 -35.85 8.67 -1.83
N SER A 248 -36.66 8.84 -0.79
CA SER A 248 -38.11 8.76 -0.87
C SER A 248 -38.71 10.09 -0.46
N PHE A 249 -39.45 10.71 -1.38
CA PHE A 249 -40.25 11.90 -1.16
C PHE A 249 -41.68 11.48 -0.83
N VAL A 250 -42.17 11.81 0.36
CA VAL A 250 -43.54 11.52 0.80
C VAL A 250 -44.25 12.84 1.06
N VAL A 251 -45.25 13.15 0.24
CA VAL A 251 -46.04 14.37 0.36
C VAL A 251 -47.28 14.07 1.19
N GLU A 252 -47.41 14.75 2.33
CA GLU A 252 -48.55 14.64 3.24
C GLU A 252 -49.31 15.97 3.31
N LYS A 253 -50.63 15.95 3.19
CA LYS A 253 -51.46 17.11 3.54
C LYS A 253 -51.75 17.11 5.02
N LEU A 254 -51.40 18.20 5.69
CA LEU A 254 -51.67 18.37 7.12
C LEU A 254 -53.14 18.67 7.37
N ASP A 255 -53.65 18.18 8.49
CA ASP A 255 -55.02 18.41 8.96
C ASP A 255 -55.16 19.81 9.56
N ILE A 256 -55.00 20.82 8.70
CA ILE A 256 -55.10 22.24 9.04
C ILE A 256 -56.15 22.86 8.11
N PRO A 257 -57.15 23.59 8.65
CA PRO A 257 -58.13 24.31 7.83
C PRO A 257 -57.43 25.29 6.89
N PHE A 258 -57.67 25.20 5.57
CA PHE A 258 -56.91 25.97 4.58
C PHE A 258 -57.67 26.18 3.26
N GLN A 259 -59.01 26.28 3.29
CA GLN A 259 -59.82 26.33 2.07
C GLN A 259 -60.08 27.77 1.62
N LYS A 260 -60.48 28.67 2.53
CA LYS A 260 -60.78 30.09 2.21
C LYS A 260 -59.61 31.02 2.54
N LEU A 261 -59.47 32.14 1.82
CA LEU A 261 -58.32 33.05 2.00
C LEU A 261 -58.20 33.62 3.43
N ASP A 262 -59.33 33.97 4.05
CA ASP A 262 -59.35 34.49 5.44
C ASP A 262 -58.98 33.41 6.46
N GLU A 263 -59.46 32.17 6.22
CA GLU A 263 -59.14 30.98 7.02
C GLU A 263 -57.66 30.57 6.88
N GLN A 264 -57.07 30.75 5.70
CA GLN A 264 -55.64 30.50 5.45
C GLN A 264 -54.77 31.47 6.27
N LYS A 265 -55.11 32.77 6.27
CA LYS A 265 -54.39 33.77 7.07
C LYS A 265 -54.48 33.47 8.57
N GLU A 266 -55.68 33.17 9.07
CA GLU A 266 -55.90 32.83 10.48
C GLU A 266 -55.12 31.57 10.89
N SER A 267 -55.14 30.54 10.04
CA SER A 267 -54.45 29.27 10.32
C SER A 267 -52.94 29.43 10.35
N MET A 268 -52.35 30.23 9.44
CA MET A 268 -50.91 30.47 9.45
C MET A 268 -50.47 31.40 10.59
N GLU A 269 -51.28 32.39 10.98
CA GLU A 269 -51.03 33.17 12.19
C GLU A 269 -51.05 32.30 13.45
N ASN A 270 -51.94 31.30 13.49
CA ASN A 270 -51.96 30.32 14.58
C ASN A 270 -50.70 29.43 14.57
N VAL A 271 -50.23 29.01 13.38
CA VAL A 271 -48.96 28.26 13.23
C VAL A 271 -47.78 29.08 13.75
N LYS A 272 -47.67 30.36 13.38
CA LYS A 272 -46.63 31.28 13.85
C LYS A 272 -46.63 31.43 15.37
N LYS A 273 -47.80 31.65 15.99
CA LYS A 273 -47.95 31.78 17.45
C LYS A 273 -47.53 30.53 18.22
N ASN A 274 -47.71 29.35 17.64
CA ASN A 274 -47.39 28.07 18.27
C ASN A 274 -45.98 27.53 17.96
N GLY A 275 -45.10 28.35 17.36
CA GLY A 275 -43.71 27.98 17.12
C GLY A 275 -43.43 27.39 15.73
N GLY A 276 -44.26 27.70 14.74
CA GLY A 276 -44.01 27.45 13.32
C GLY A 276 -43.77 25.99 12.98
N GLU A 277 -42.55 25.67 12.56
CA GLU A 277 -42.13 24.32 12.15
C GLU A 277 -42.34 23.28 13.26
N THR A 278 -42.11 23.66 14.53
CA THR A 278 -42.31 22.76 15.68
C THR A 278 -43.78 22.43 15.94
N TYR A 279 -44.70 23.31 15.52
CA TYR A 279 -46.14 23.06 15.55
C TYR A 279 -46.57 22.18 14.38
N LEU A 280 -46.07 22.47 13.18
CA LEU A 280 -46.38 21.71 11.95
C LEU A 280 -45.90 20.25 12.04
N SER A 281 -44.76 19.99 12.67
CA SER A 281 -44.23 18.63 12.84
C SER A 281 -45.12 17.72 13.68
N LYS A 282 -45.89 18.29 14.61
CA LYS A 282 -46.82 17.56 15.49
C LYS A 282 -48.18 17.30 14.84
N GLN A 283 -48.51 17.97 13.73
CA GLN A 283 -49.80 17.79 13.07
C GLN A 283 -49.89 16.45 12.33
N LYS A 284 -51.10 15.88 12.34
CA LYS A 284 -51.41 14.67 11.57
C LYS A 284 -51.46 15.02 10.09
N GLY A 285 -50.88 14.15 9.25
CA GLY A 285 -50.85 14.31 7.80
C GLY A 285 -51.41 13.09 7.10
N THR A 286 -52.09 13.29 5.98
CA THR A 286 -52.56 12.23 5.07
C THR A 286 -51.62 12.16 3.87
N VAL A 287 -51.03 11.00 3.59
CA VAL A 287 -50.15 10.80 2.43
C VAL A 287 -50.96 10.93 1.15
N ILE A 288 -50.50 11.81 0.25
CA ILE A 288 -51.13 12.06 -1.06
C ILE A 288 -50.30 11.45 -2.17
N GLU A 289 -48.99 11.60 -2.09
CA GLU A 289 -48.07 11.19 -3.14
C GLU A 289 -46.78 10.66 -2.53
N LYS A 290 -46.19 9.64 -3.16
CA LYS A 290 -44.90 9.08 -2.75
C LYS A 290 -44.09 8.72 -3.98
N HIS A 291 -42.87 9.25 -4.04
CA HIS A 291 -41.89 8.99 -5.09
C HIS A 291 -40.61 8.45 -4.49
N THR A 292 -39.97 7.51 -5.17
CA THR A 292 -38.69 6.95 -4.73
C THR A 292 -37.73 6.90 -5.91
N PHE A 293 -36.55 7.49 -5.73
CA PHE A 293 -35.50 7.53 -6.73
C PHE A 293 -34.18 6.99 -6.17
N THR A 294 -33.30 6.53 -7.06
CA THR A 294 -31.93 6.10 -6.69
C THR A 294 -30.88 7.01 -7.31
N THR A 295 -29.69 7.07 -6.71
CA THR A 295 -28.53 7.79 -7.26
C THR A 295 -28.15 7.27 -8.65
N ILE A 296 -28.31 5.96 -8.89
CA ILE A 296 -28.08 5.34 -10.21
C ILE A 296 -29.08 5.86 -11.25
N GLN A 297 -30.35 6.08 -10.88
CA GLN A 297 -31.34 6.68 -11.76
C GLN A 297 -31.02 8.14 -12.04
N ALA A 298 -30.65 8.91 -11.01
CA ALA A 298 -30.22 10.30 -11.16
C ALA A 298 -29.03 10.42 -12.12
N GLN A 299 -27.98 9.60 -11.95
CA GLN A 299 -26.82 9.62 -12.84
C GLN A 299 -27.17 9.28 -14.29
N LYS A 300 -28.10 8.34 -14.52
CA LYS A 300 -28.55 8.00 -15.88
C LYS A 300 -29.28 9.16 -16.55
N GLU A 301 -30.13 9.88 -15.83
CA GLU A 301 -30.82 11.05 -16.37
C GLU A 301 -29.85 12.22 -16.61
N ILE A 302 -28.83 12.43 -15.76
CA ILE A 302 -27.74 13.40 -16.01
C ILE A 302 -27.03 13.07 -17.33
N VAL A 303 -26.56 11.83 -17.49
CA VAL A 303 -25.88 11.37 -18.72
C VAL A 303 -26.78 11.53 -19.94
N LYS A 304 -28.06 11.18 -19.84
CA LYS A 304 -29.02 11.30 -20.94
C LYS A 304 -29.28 12.76 -21.34
N THR A 305 -29.34 13.67 -20.37
CA THR A 305 -29.52 15.11 -20.62
C THR A 305 -28.33 15.70 -21.40
N ILE A 306 -27.11 15.27 -21.04
CA ILE A 306 -25.88 15.64 -21.77
C ILE A 306 -25.89 15.06 -23.19
N MET A 307 -26.19 13.77 -23.33
CA MET A 307 -26.22 13.10 -24.63
C MET A 307 -27.26 13.68 -25.60
N ASN A 308 -28.35 14.24 -25.09
CA ASN A 308 -29.43 14.82 -25.90
C ASN A 308 -29.28 16.34 -26.13
N ASN A 309 -28.19 16.97 -25.68
CA ASN A 309 -27.96 18.42 -25.74
C ASN A 309 -29.11 19.25 -25.12
N GLN A 310 -29.71 18.75 -24.04
CA GLN A 310 -30.80 19.40 -23.31
C GLN A 310 -30.28 20.16 -22.08
N SER A 311 -29.02 20.63 -22.10
CA SER A 311 -28.27 21.03 -20.89
C SER A 311 -28.85 22.26 -20.17
N THR A 312 -29.81 22.02 -19.28
CA THR A 312 -30.17 22.94 -18.19
C THR A 312 -29.06 23.04 -17.13
N LEU A 313 -28.04 22.17 -17.16
CA LEU A 313 -26.88 22.19 -16.25
C LEU A 313 -25.97 23.43 -16.40
N SER A 314 -26.00 24.13 -17.55
CA SER A 314 -25.05 25.23 -17.80
C SER A 314 -25.40 26.55 -17.10
N ASN A 315 -26.64 26.71 -16.64
CA ASN A 315 -27.14 28.02 -16.20
C ASN A 315 -27.19 28.21 -14.69
N SER A 316 -26.89 27.18 -13.88
CA SER A 316 -26.87 27.27 -12.42
C SER A 316 -25.46 27.19 -11.85
N SER A 317 -25.09 28.16 -11.03
CA SER A 317 -23.81 28.18 -10.29
C SER A 317 -23.83 27.13 -9.18
N ASN A 318 -22.82 26.26 -9.15
CA ASN A 318 -22.60 25.27 -8.11
C ASN A 318 -21.52 25.75 -7.15
N PHE A 319 -21.65 25.40 -5.87
CA PHE A 319 -20.66 25.73 -4.86
C PHE A 319 -19.76 24.53 -4.57
N VAL A 320 -18.45 24.77 -4.54
CA VAL A 320 -17.45 23.81 -4.07
C VAL A 320 -16.97 24.27 -2.71
N ALA A 321 -17.52 23.67 -1.65
CA ALA A 321 -17.24 24.06 -0.27
C ALA A 321 -16.17 23.18 0.39
N LEU A 322 -16.16 21.88 0.07
CA LEU A 322 -15.37 20.87 0.78
C LEU A 322 -14.13 20.45 -0.03
N LYS A 323 -12.98 20.42 0.64
CA LYS A 323 -11.72 19.88 0.14
C LYS A 323 -11.63 18.38 0.43
N PRO A 324 -10.93 17.61 -0.41
CA PRO A 324 -10.60 16.22 -0.10
C PRO A 324 -9.61 16.15 1.07
N SER A 325 -9.68 15.06 1.82
CA SER A 325 -8.80 14.79 2.96
C SER A 325 -8.50 13.30 3.11
N PRO A 326 -7.31 12.94 3.64
CA PRO A 326 -6.93 11.55 3.86
C PRO A 326 -7.64 10.96 5.08
N VAL A 327 -7.57 9.63 5.21
CA VAL A 327 -7.95 8.91 6.43
C VAL A 327 -6.70 8.77 7.29
N GLU A 328 -6.80 9.11 8.57
CA GLU A 328 -5.68 8.93 9.50
C GLU A 328 -5.73 7.52 10.12
N TYR A 329 -4.61 6.80 10.02
CA TYR A 329 -4.46 5.43 10.54
C TYR A 329 -3.50 5.38 11.73
N ARG A 330 -3.73 4.42 12.63
CA ARG A 330 -2.82 4.08 13.74
C ARG A 330 -2.59 2.58 13.79
N PRO A 331 -1.35 2.08 13.94
CA PRO A 331 -1.09 0.65 14.06
C PRO A 331 -1.70 0.08 15.35
N ILE A 332 -2.31 -1.10 15.25
CA ILE A 332 -2.87 -1.86 16.38
C ILE A 332 -2.52 -3.34 16.27
N ASP A 333 -2.71 -4.13 17.33
CA ASP A 333 -2.53 -5.58 17.28
C ASP A 333 -3.64 -6.23 16.43
N SER A 334 -3.26 -7.20 15.59
CA SER A 334 -4.23 -7.98 14.82
C SER A 334 -4.88 -9.05 15.70
N PRO A 335 -6.21 -9.21 15.65
CA PRO A 335 -6.91 -10.28 16.37
C PRO A 335 -6.54 -11.67 15.79
N PHE A 336 -6.14 -11.73 14.52
CA PHE A 336 -5.76 -12.97 13.82
C PHE A 336 -4.44 -12.80 13.06
N LYS A 337 -3.33 -12.73 13.80
CA LYS A 337 -1.96 -12.52 13.28
C LYS A 337 -1.51 -13.56 12.25
N ASP A 338 -2.04 -14.78 12.36
CA ASP A 338 -1.74 -15.91 11.45
C ASP A 338 -2.28 -15.72 10.03
N ARG A 339 -3.28 -14.85 9.82
CA ARG A 339 -3.80 -14.53 8.49
C ARG A 339 -3.47 -13.10 8.09
N TRP A 340 -3.66 -12.16 9.01
CA TRP A 340 -3.38 -10.75 8.80
C TRP A 340 -2.39 -10.29 9.85
N SER A 341 -1.11 -10.25 9.49
CA SER A 341 -0.07 -9.80 10.41
C SER A 341 -0.09 -8.28 10.61
N PHE A 342 -0.69 -7.52 9.69
CA PHE A 342 -0.78 -6.06 9.76
C PHE A 342 -2.22 -5.62 9.97
N SER A 343 -2.43 -4.78 10.98
CA SER A 343 -3.71 -4.18 11.29
C SER A 343 -3.59 -2.74 11.75
N TYR A 344 -4.56 -1.93 11.35
CA TYR A 344 -4.61 -0.49 11.60
C TYR A 344 -6.01 -0.11 12.05
N GLU A 345 -6.08 0.93 12.87
CA GLU A 345 -7.33 1.55 13.31
C GLU A 345 -7.43 2.95 12.72
N ILE A 346 -8.63 3.34 12.30
CA ILE A 346 -8.90 4.71 11.87
C ILE A 346 -9.03 5.61 13.09
N THR A 347 -8.46 6.81 13.03
CA THR A 347 -8.70 7.87 14.01
C THR A 347 -9.81 8.79 13.49
N PRO A 348 -11.03 8.76 14.05
CA PRO A 348 -12.08 9.71 13.67
C PRO A 348 -11.69 11.15 14.01
N TYR A 349 -12.13 12.07 13.16
CA TYR A 349 -12.03 13.51 13.34
C TYR A 349 -13.27 14.03 14.08
N THR A 350 -13.08 14.96 15.03
CA THR A 350 -14.18 15.63 15.72
C THR A 350 -14.28 17.06 15.22
N LEU A 351 -15.47 17.46 14.78
CA LEU A 351 -15.71 18.80 14.24
C LEU A 351 -15.81 19.82 15.39
N PRO A 352 -15.40 21.08 15.14
CA PRO A 352 -15.66 22.19 16.07
C PRO A 352 -17.16 22.42 16.35
N GLU A 353 -17.50 22.88 17.55
CA GLU A 353 -18.91 23.15 17.98
C GLU A 353 -19.63 24.19 17.09
N ASP A 354 -18.87 25.05 16.41
CA ASP A 354 -19.31 26.13 15.53
C ASP A 354 -19.35 25.73 14.03
N SER A 355 -19.10 24.47 13.70
CA SER A 355 -19.16 23.96 12.33
C SER A 355 -20.55 24.13 11.70
N LEU A 356 -20.57 24.51 10.42
CA LEU A 356 -21.80 24.58 9.61
C LEU A 356 -22.37 23.19 9.26
N ILE A 357 -21.60 22.11 9.51
CA ILE A 357 -22.00 20.73 9.23
C ILE A 357 -22.71 20.13 10.44
N LYS A 358 -23.88 19.51 10.21
CA LYS A 358 -24.73 18.90 11.25
C LYS A 358 -24.21 17.55 11.80
N VAL A 359 -22.90 17.34 11.83
CA VAL A 359 -22.28 16.08 12.26
C VAL A 359 -21.12 16.40 13.21
N ASP A 360 -21.05 15.70 14.35
CA ASP A 360 -20.05 15.96 15.39
C ASP A 360 -18.73 15.24 15.09
N GLN A 361 -18.80 14.08 14.42
CA GLN A 361 -17.62 13.26 14.10
C GLN A 361 -17.63 12.72 12.67
N ALA A 362 -16.44 12.63 12.07
CA ALA A 362 -16.22 12.11 10.73
C ALA A 362 -15.05 11.11 10.70
N TYR A 363 -14.98 10.26 9.67
CA TYR A 363 -13.83 9.35 9.48
C TYR A 363 -12.65 10.02 8.77
N ARG A 364 -12.84 11.26 8.31
CA ARG A 364 -11.86 12.09 7.61
C ARG A 364 -11.91 13.50 8.18
N GLU A 365 -10.79 14.20 8.09
CA GLU A 365 -10.75 15.62 8.43
C GLU A 365 -11.66 16.41 7.50
N VAL A 366 -12.46 17.32 8.04
CA VAL A 366 -13.36 18.15 7.23
C VAL A 366 -12.67 19.49 6.98
N ASN A 367 -12.17 19.67 5.77
CA ASN A 367 -11.51 20.91 5.34
C ASN A 367 -12.41 21.69 4.37
N MET A 368 -12.68 22.95 4.68
CA MET A 368 -13.46 23.86 3.81
C MET A 368 -12.55 24.88 3.11
N PHE A 369 -13.05 25.53 2.05
CA PHE A 369 -12.36 26.66 1.43
C PHE A 369 -12.37 27.93 2.31
N GLY A 370 -13.41 28.10 3.12
CA GLY A 370 -13.53 29.11 4.18
C GLY A 370 -14.83 28.95 4.96
N ASP A 371 -14.99 29.74 6.03
CA ASP A 371 -16.16 29.69 6.92
C ASP A 371 -17.36 30.46 6.35
N ASN A 372 -17.13 31.36 5.39
CA ASN A 372 -18.17 32.13 4.73
C ASN A 372 -18.42 31.65 3.30
N PHE A 373 -19.66 31.81 2.84
CA PHE A 373 -20.08 31.45 1.49
C PHE A 373 -19.32 32.20 0.37
N LYS A 374 -18.79 33.39 0.66
CA LYS A 374 -17.98 34.17 -0.27
C LYS A 374 -16.63 33.50 -0.58
N ASP A 375 -16.13 32.70 0.36
CA ASP A 375 -14.84 32.02 0.23
C ASP A 375 -14.95 30.69 -0.53
N TRP A 376 -16.17 30.24 -0.85
CA TRP A 376 -16.41 28.99 -1.57
C TRP A 376 -16.29 29.20 -3.08
N LEU A 377 -15.74 28.20 -3.78
CA LEU A 377 -15.60 28.30 -5.23
C LEU A 377 -16.96 28.20 -5.90
N ARG A 378 -17.20 29.06 -6.89
CA ARG A 378 -18.43 29.12 -7.67
C ARG A 378 -18.18 28.65 -9.09
N VAL A 379 -18.72 27.49 -9.44
CA VAL A 379 -18.47 26.84 -10.73
C VAL A 379 -19.76 26.64 -11.53
N ARG A 380 -19.74 27.02 -12.81
CA ARG A 380 -20.78 26.66 -13.78
C ARG A 380 -20.27 25.51 -14.64
N LEU A 381 -21.09 24.48 -14.79
CA LEU A 381 -20.66 23.24 -15.46
C LEU A 381 -20.97 23.33 -16.96
N ASN A 382 -19.94 23.20 -17.80
CA ASN A 382 -20.08 23.02 -19.23
C ASN A 382 -19.74 21.57 -19.62
N PRO A 383 -20.72 20.65 -19.67
CA PRO A 383 -20.46 19.25 -19.96
C PRO A 383 -20.05 19.05 -21.43
N VAL A 384 -18.81 18.62 -21.65
CA VAL A 384 -18.19 18.41 -22.97
C VAL A 384 -18.33 16.97 -23.46
N GLY A 385 -18.42 16.01 -22.53
CA GLY A 385 -18.56 14.60 -22.90
C GLY A 385 -18.76 13.65 -21.71
N VAL A 386 -18.96 12.38 -22.04
CA VAL A 386 -19.17 11.31 -21.06
C VAL A 386 -18.19 10.18 -21.32
N PHE A 387 -17.53 9.69 -20.27
CA PHE A 387 -16.58 8.58 -20.36
C PHE A 387 -17.05 7.37 -19.55
N ASP A 388 -16.60 6.18 -19.94
CA ASP A 388 -16.81 4.94 -19.20
C ASP A 388 -15.51 4.49 -18.52
N PRO A 389 -15.41 4.55 -17.18
CA PRO A 389 -14.18 4.18 -16.47
C PRO A 389 -13.77 2.72 -16.71
N THR A 390 -14.71 1.82 -17.06
CA THR A 390 -14.39 0.39 -17.27
C THR A 390 -13.60 0.11 -18.56
N LYS A 391 -13.60 1.06 -19.50
CA LYS A 391 -12.86 0.99 -20.78
C LYS A 391 -11.43 1.54 -20.71
N ILE A 392 -11.03 2.11 -19.57
CA ILE A 392 -9.69 2.67 -19.35
C ILE A 392 -8.64 1.55 -19.41
N ASN A 393 -7.50 1.83 -20.04
CA ASN A 393 -6.39 0.90 -20.24
C ASN A 393 -5.45 0.86 -19.02
N ILE A 394 -5.84 0.11 -18.00
CA ILE A 394 -5.04 -0.14 -16.78
C ILE A 394 -4.79 -1.63 -16.56
N SER A 395 -3.76 -1.97 -15.78
CA SER A 395 -3.51 -3.35 -15.36
C SER A 395 -4.68 -3.84 -14.51
N LYS A 396 -5.30 -4.96 -14.90
CA LYS A 396 -6.40 -5.62 -14.18
C LYS A 396 -5.93 -6.88 -13.43
N ASP A 397 -4.63 -7.11 -13.34
CA ASP A 397 -4.06 -8.26 -12.63
C ASP A 397 -4.11 -8.02 -11.11
N PRO A 398 -4.88 -8.82 -10.33
CA PRO A 398 -5.02 -8.61 -8.89
C PRO A 398 -3.69 -8.70 -8.11
N LEU A 399 -2.64 -9.31 -8.68
CA LEU A 399 -1.34 -9.44 -8.02
C LEU A 399 -0.47 -8.19 -8.12
N THR A 400 -0.74 -7.30 -9.09
CA THR A 400 0.04 -6.07 -9.35
C THR A 400 -0.81 -4.85 -9.68
N GLU A 401 -2.12 -4.93 -9.46
CA GLU A 401 -3.06 -3.81 -9.54
C GLU A 401 -2.65 -2.72 -8.53
N LEU A 402 -2.28 -1.55 -9.05
CA LEU A 402 -2.17 -0.33 -8.25
C LEU A 402 -3.55 0.33 -8.15
N PRO A 403 -3.91 0.92 -6.99
CA PRO A 403 -5.17 1.63 -6.82
C PRO A 403 -5.28 2.79 -7.82
N MET A 404 -6.27 2.73 -8.72
CA MET A 404 -6.62 3.81 -9.65
C MET A 404 -7.82 4.59 -9.11
N GLU A 405 -7.62 5.21 -7.95
CA GLU A 405 -8.70 5.84 -7.15
C GLU A 405 -9.37 7.03 -7.84
N THR A 406 -8.72 7.59 -8.86
CA THR A 406 -9.30 8.59 -9.76
C THR A 406 -10.50 8.05 -10.55
N TYR A 407 -10.58 6.73 -10.76
CA TYR A 407 -11.58 6.10 -11.63
C TYR A 407 -12.40 5.01 -10.95
N PHE A 408 -11.85 4.36 -9.93
CA PHE A 408 -12.46 3.24 -9.21
C PHE A 408 -12.38 3.44 -7.70
N PRO A 409 -13.42 3.09 -6.93
CA PRO A 409 -13.37 3.18 -5.47
C PRO A 409 -12.38 2.17 -4.87
N ALA A 410 -11.82 2.51 -3.71
CA ALA A 410 -11.04 1.58 -2.92
C ALA A 410 -11.88 0.36 -2.49
N LYS A 411 -11.24 -0.82 -2.52
CA LYS A 411 -11.87 -2.10 -2.14
C LYS A 411 -11.76 -2.29 -0.62
N ALA A 412 -12.86 -2.67 0.03
CA ALA A 412 -12.85 -3.12 1.42
C ALA A 412 -13.87 -4.26 1.63
N GLN A 413 -13.49 -5.29 2.38
CA GLN A 413 -14.35 -6.43 2.67
C GLN A 413 -14.49 -6.64 4.17
N LEU A 414 -15.71 -6.68 4.68
CA LEU A 414 -15.98 -7.05 6.06
C LEU A 414 -15.70 -8.53 6.27
N VAL A 415 -14.67 -8.81 7.07
CA VAL A 415 -14.21 -10.16 7.39
C VAL A 415 -14.55 -10.56 8.82
N MET A 416 -14.70 -9.58 9.73
CA MET A 416 -15.15 -9.83 11.09
C MET A 416 -16.09 -8.71 11.56
N ASP A 417 -17.13 -9.09 12.30
CA ASP A 417 -18.05 -8.14 12.91
C ASP A 417 -17.45 -7.45 14.16
N THR A 418 -18.23 -6.60 14.82
CA THR A 418 -17.83 -5.90 16.03
C THR A 418 -17.57 -6.82 17.23
N ASP A 419 -18.08 -8.06 17.21
CA ASP A 419 -17.87 -9.06 18.26
C ASP A 419 -16.66 -9.97 17.93
N GLU A 420 -15.83 -9.59 16.95
CA GLU A 420 -14.71 -10.36 16.41
C GLU A 420 -15.11 -11.73 15.81
N LYS A 421 -16.39 -11.91 15.47
CA LYS A 421 -16.85 -13.14 14.81
C LYS A 421 -16.60 -13.05 13.32
N PRO A 422 -16.08 -14.12 12.69
CA PRO A 422 -15.80 -14.13 11.27
C PRO A 422 -17.09 -14.06 10.44
N VAL A 423 -17.09 -13.20 9.44
CA VAL A 423 -18.17 -13.04 8.46
C VAL A 423 -17.82 -13.86 7.22
N ASN A 424 -18.61 -14.91 6.93
CA ASN A 424 -18.37 -15.80 5.79
C ASN A 424 -19.69 -16.07 5.02
N PRO A 425 -19.79 -15.72 3.71
CA PRO A 425 -18.76 -15.06 2.90
C PRO A 425 -18.51 -13.60 3.36
N PRO A 426 -17.29 -13.06 3.18
CA PRO A 426 -17.00 -11.65 3.44
C PRO A 426 -17.96 -10.74 2.66
N ARG A 427 -18.41 -9.64 3.27
CA ARG A 427 -19.30 -8.67 2.62
C ARG A 427 -18.50 -7.50 2.06
N THR A 428 -18.71 -7.14 0.81
CA THR A 428 -18.02 -5.99 0.19
C THR A 428 -18.67 -4.67 0.60
N MET A 429 -17.85 -3.74 1.10
CA MET A 429 -18.30 -2.38 1.40
C MET A 429 -18.36 -1.53 0.13
N LYS A 430 -19.36 -0.66 0.02
CA LYS A 430 -19.57 0.29 -1.06
C LYS A 430 -19.33 1.72 -0.57
N PRO A 431 -18.89 2.65 -1.44
CA PRO A 431 -18.83 4.06 -1.11
C PRO A 431 -20.21 4.62 -0.76
N ALA A 432 -20.29 5.43 0.29
CA ALA A 432 -21.51 6.16 0.64
C ALA A 432 -21.62 7.49 -0.14
N ASN A 433 -22.83 8.06 -0.23
CA ASN A 433 -23.04 9.41 -0.76
C ASN A 433 -22.60 10.52 0.22
N ASN A 434 -21.43 10.35 0.85
CA ASN A 434 -20.93 11.19 1.92
C ASN A 434 -19.41 11.49 1.69
N PRO A 435 -19.02 12.76 1.46
CA PRO A 435 -17.63 13.17 1.27
C PRO A 435 -16.67 12.84 2.43
N TYR A 436 -17.18 12.74 3.66
CA TYR A 436 -16.41 12.49 4.88
C TYR A 436 -16.61 11.06 5.44
N GLY A 437 -17.17 10.17 4.62
CA GLY A 437 -17.26 8.74 4.91
C GLY A 437 -15.91 8.03 4.82
N PHE A 438 -15.86 6.80 5.34
CA PHE A 438 -14.65 5.97 5.27
C PHE A 438 -14.24 5.67 3.82
N LEU A 439 -15.14 5.08 3.03
CA LEU A 439 -14.95 4.89 1.59
C LEU A 439 -15.59 6.06 0.83
N THR A 440 -14.75 6.80 0.10
CA THR A 440 -15.17 7.88 -0.80
C THR A 440 -15.38 7.36 -2.21
N LYS A 441 -16.22 8.06 -2.97
CA LYS A 441 -16.38 7.81 -4.41
C LYS A 441 -15.14 8.33 -5.16
N PRO A 442 -14.76 7.69 -6.28
CA PRO A 442 -13.78 8.28 -7.18
C PRO A 442 -14.33 9.59 -7.77
N PRO A 443 -13.47 10.49 -8.28
CA PRO A 443 -13.88 11.60 -9.12
C PRO A 443 -14.77 11.13 -10.28
N THR A 444 -16.04 11.52 -10.26
CA THR A 444 -17.00 11.23 -11.35
C THR A 444 -17.09 12.37 -12.35
N MET A 445 -16.40 13.48 -12.09
CA MET A 445 -16.29 14.63 -12.99
C MET A 445 -14.84 15.06 -13.09
N LEU A 446 -14.35 15.18 -14.32
CA LEU A 446 -12.99 15.60 -14.62
C LEU A 446 -13.04 16.91 -15.39
N THR A 447 -12.08 17.80 -15.13
CA THR A 447 -11.84 19.05 -15.85
C THR A 447 -10.37 19.15 -16.28
N THR A 448 -10.00 20.18 -17.01
CA THR A 448 -8.62 20.40 -17.44
C THR A 448 -7.76 20.91 -16.28
N LEU A 449 -6.46 20.56 -16.29
CA LEU A 449 -5.52 20.97 -15.26
C LEU A 449 -5.39 22.49 -15.17
N ASP A 450 -5.40 23.18 -16.31
CA ASP A 450 -5.32 24.63 -16.36
C ASP A 450 -6.55 25.28 -15.72
N THR A 451 -7.73 24.69 -15.90
CA THR A 451 -8.97 25.11 -15.21
C THR A 451 -8.86 24.90 -13.70
N ALA A 452 -8.38 23.73 -13.27
CA ALA A 452 -8.17 23.46 -11.85
C ALA A 452 -7.12 24.39 -11.22
N ALA A 453 -6.09 24.78 -11.99
CA ALA A 453 -5.10 25.77 -11.57
C ALA A 453 -5.72 27.16 -11.38
N ASN A 454 -6.62 27.58 -12.28
CA ASN A 454 -7.35 28.83 -12.12
C ASN A 454 -8.22 28.82 -10.84
N LEU A 455 -8.89 27.71 -10.54
CA LEU A 455 -9.75 27.58 -9.36
C LEU A 455 -8.99 27.50 -8.01
N LEU A 456 -7.85 26.79 -7.98
CA LEU A 456 -7.13 26.49 -6.73
C LEU A 456 -5.93 27.42 -6.44
N GLY A 457 -5.50 28.22 -7.43
CA GLY A 457 -4.35 29.13 -7.30
C GLY A 457 -2.99 28.43 -7.46
N ASP A 458 -2.01 28.82 -6.62
CA ASP A 458 -0.58 28.55 -6.86
C ASP A 458 -0.16 27.07 -6.81
N LYS A 459 -0.82 26.24 -6.00
CA LYS A 459 -0.46 24.83 -5.73
C LYS A 459 -1.59 23.84 -6.02
N PRO A 460 -2.08 23.76 -7.27
CA PRO A 460 -3.30 23.04 -7.59
C PRO A 460 -3.12 21.52 -7.65
N ILE A 461 -1.89 21.04 -7.93
CA ILE A 461 -1.64 19.62 -8.19
C ILE A 461 -1.49 18.86 -6.88
N ALA A 462 -2.26 17.78 -6.73
CA ALA A 462 -2.24 16.90 -5.56
C ALA A 462 -1.21 15.77 -5.71
N SER A 463 -1.04 15.23 -6.92
CA SER A 463 -0.03 14.21 -7.22
C SER A 463 0.34 14.18 -8.70
N ILE A 464 1.51 13.64 -9.03
CA ILE A 464 1.95 13.42 -10.42
C ILE A 464 2.33 11.95 -10.58
N ARG A 465 1.66 11.26 -11.50
CA ARG A 465 1.97 9.87 -11.89
C ARG A 465 2.93 9.88 -13.06
N ILE A 466 4.07 9.21 -12.92
CA ILE A 466 5.18 9.26 -13.87
C ILE A 466 5.45 7.89 -14.45
N LYS A 467 5.67 7.85 -15.77
CA LYS A 467 6.21 6.70 -16.48
C LYS A 467 7.62 7.04 -16.98
N VAL A 468 8.59 6.19 -16.67
CA VAL A 468 10.02 6.42 -16.94
C VAL A 468 10.44 5.75 -18.25
N LYS A 469 11.19 6.48 -19.06
CA LYS A 469 11.66 6.03 -20.36
C LYS A 469 12.68 4.90 -20.21
N GLY A 470 12.52 3.83 -20.98
CA GLY A 470 13.49 2.72 -21.02
C GLY A 470 13.31 1.64 -19.94
N VAL A 471 12.36 1.80 -19.01
CA VAL A 471 12.07 0.82 -17.96
C VAL A 471 11.08 -0.23 -18.47
N LYS A 472 11.58 -1.23 -19.21
CA LYS A 472 10.73 -2.32 -19.76
C LYS A 472 10.88 -3.65 -19.02
N ASN A 473 12.08 -3.93 -18.51
CA ASN A 473 12.43 -5.22 -17.94
C ASN A 473 12.82 -5.10 -16.46
N LEU A 474 12.47 -6.11 -15.66
CA LEU A 474 12.88 -6.26 -14.28
C LEU A 474 14.36 -6.65 -14.22
N ASN A 475 15.22 -5.63 -14.10
CA ASN A 475 16.66 -5.81 -13.96
C ASN A 475 17.26 -4.71 -13.07
N LYS A 476 18.56 -4.82 -12.81
CA LYS A 476 19.28 -3.86 -11.96
C LYS A 476 19.42 -2.47 -12.60
N ASP A 477 19.41 -2.40 -13.93
CA ASP A 477 19.58 -1.13 -14.66
C ASP A 477 18.31 -0.29 -14.57
N SER A 478 17.14 -0.93 -14.76
CA SER A 478 15.81 -0.36 -14.50
C SER A 478 15.66 0.11 -13.06
N GLU A 479 16.05 -0.70 -12.07
CA GLU A 479 16.01 -0.31 -10.65
C GLU A 479 16.88 0.95 -10.40
N LYS A 480 18.08 0.98 -10.98
CA LYS A 480 18.99 2.12 -10.84
C LYS A 480 18.41 3.37 -11.50
N LEU A 481 17.86 3.24 -12.70
CA LEU A 481 17.24 4.35 -13.43
C LEU A 481 16.06 4.93 -12.67
N LEU A 482 15.15 4.09 -12.15
CA LEU A 482 14.03 4.55 -11.32
C LEU A 482 14.49 5.33 -10.08
N LYS A 483 15.51 4.83 -9.39
CA LYS A 483 16.10 5.53 -8.23
C LYS A 483 16.75 6.84 -8.62
N GLN A 484 17.47 6.88 -9.76
CA GLN A 484 18.10 8.11 -10.25
C GLN A 484 17.05 9.17 -10.59
N VAL A 485 15.97 8.80 -11.28
CA VAL A 485 14.88 9.72 -11.64
C VAL A 485 14.13 10.20 -10.38
N ALA A 486 13.82 9.29 -9.46
CA ALA A 486 13.23 9.63 -8.15
C ALA A 486 14.11 10.65 -7.40
N ASP A 487 15.39 10.33 -7.18
CA ASP A 487 16.35 11.20 -6.49
C ASP A 487 16.52 12.56 -7.20
N GLN A 488 16.45 12.59 -8.53
CA GLN A 488 16.55 13.82 -9.31
C GLN A 488 15.32 14.71 -9.09
N ILE A 489 14.11 14.14 -9.13
CA ILE A 489 12.87 14.87 -8.86
C ILE A 489 12.90 15.47 -7.45
N GLU A 490 13.28 14.68 -6.45
CA GLU A 490 13.34 15.16 -5.05
C GLU A 490 14.33 16.32 -4.88
N LYS A 491 15.52 16.22 -5.49
CA LYS A 491 16.55 17.27 -5.42
C LYS A 491 16.19 18.55 -6.15
N GLU A 492 15.57 18.46 -7.33
CA GLU A 492 15.26 19.63 -8.14
C GLU A 492 13.97 20.34 -7.72
N THR A 493 13.00 19.60 -7.19
CA THR A 493 11.66 20.16 -6.89
C THR A 493 11.36 20.27 -5.41
N GLY A 494 12.09 19.55 -4.54
CA GLY A 494 11.79 19.43 -3.11
C GLY A 494 10.54 18.59 -2.80
N LEU A 495 9.93 17.97 -3.81
CA LEU A 495 8.80 17.06 -3.65
C LEU A 495 9.27 15.69 -3.21
N MET A 496 8.37 14.87 -2.69
CA MET A 496 8.67 13.48 -2.35
C MET A 496 8.27 12.53 -3.47
N THR A 497 9.02 11.45 -3.63
CA THR A 497 8.75 10.44 -4.66
C THR A 497 8.69 9.03 -4.10
N ASP A 498 7.78 8.23 -4.63
CA ASP A 498 7.68 6.81 -4.30
C ASP A 498 7.71 5.97 -5.58
N ILE A 499 8.64 5.01 -5.63
CA ILE A 499 8.76 4.08 -6.75
C ILE A 499 7.70 2.99 -6.58
N THR A 500 6.65 3.08 -7.41
CA THR A 500 5.52 2.14 -7.39
C THR A 500 5.71 0.97 -8.34
N LEU A 501 6.61 1.06 -9.32
CA LEU A 501 6.92 -0.06 -10.20
C LEU A 501 7.47 -1.25 -9.41
N GLY A 502 6.88 -2.42 -9.64
CA GLY A 502 7.21 -3.63 -8.90
C GLY A 502 6.59 -3.72 -7.51
N SER A 503 5.62 -2.86 -7.17
CA SER A 503 4.83 -3.00 -5.95
C SER A 503 3.77 -4.11 -6.10
N SER A 504 3.25 -4.59 -4.98
CA SER A 504 2.19 -5.61 -4.99
C SER A 504 1.22 -5.41 -3.83
N PRO A 505 -0.08 -5.74 -3.99
CA PRO A 505 -1.04 -5.73 -2.91
C PRO A 505 -0.65 -6.67 -1.75
N GLN A 506 -0.83 -6.15 -0.54
CA GLN A 506 -0.64 -6.77 0.75
C GLN A 506 -1.97 -6.63 1.53
N PRO A 507 -2.63 -7.74 1.89
CA PRO A 507 -3.86 -7.67 2.66
C PRO A 507 -3.54 -7.18 4.09
N ALA A 508 -4.27 -6.16 4.53
CA ALA A 508 -4.21 -5.67 5.91
C ALA A 508 -5.62 -5.48 6.47
N LEU A 509 -5.74 -5.59 7.79
CA LEU A 509 -7.00 -5.33 8.49
C LEU A 509 -7.10 -3.86 8.89
N THR A 510 -8.24 -3.26 8.61
CA THR A 510 -8.61 -1.92 9.04
C THR A 510 -9.78 -2.02 10.02
N HIS A 511 -9.58 -1.61 11.25
CA HIS A 511 -10.63 -1.48 12.26
C HIS A 511 -11.30 -0.11 12.11
N VAL A 512 -12.62 -0.11 11.94
CA VAL A 512 -13.43 1.12 11.84
C VAL A 512 -14.23 1.31 13.13
N PRO A 513 -13.80 2.21 14.04
CA PRO A 513 -14.48 2.40 15.31
C PRO A 513 -15.84 3.08 15.13
N GLY A 514 -16.71 2.94 16.13
CA GLY A 514 -17.98 3.66 16.18
C GLY A 514 -17.77 5.15 16.46
N ILE A 515 -18.58 5.99 15.81
CA ILE A 515 -18.67 7.45 16.01
C ILE A 515 -20.06 7.83 16.53
N GLU A 516 -20.18 8.94 17.28
CA GLU A 516 -21.46 9.50 17.76
C GLU A 516 -22.37 8.52 18.53
N GLY A 517 -21.78 7.60 19.31
CA GLY A 517 -22.55 6.58 20.06
C GLY A 517 -23.16 5.47 19.19
N LYS A 518 -22.87 5.43 17.88
CA LYS A 518 -23.16 4.29 17.00
C LYS A 518 -22.12 3.19 17.19
N LYS A 519 -22.52 1.94 16.93
CA LYS A 519 -21.58 0.81 16.90
C LYS A 519 -20.61 0.96 15.72
N GLY A 520 -19.38 0.49 15.88
CA GLY A 520 -18.41 0.42 14.78
C GLY A 520 -18.83 -0.55 13.69
N ILE A 521 -18.11 -0.53 12.56
CA ILE A 521 -18.38 -1.42 11.42
C ILE A 521 -17.73 -2.79 11.63
N GLY A 522 -16.65 -2.84 12.42
CA GLY A 522 -15.84 -4.04 12.67
C GLY A 522 -14.51 -4.00 11.92
N TRP A 523 -14.07 -5.17 11.44
CA TRP A 523 -12.77 -5.33 10.79
C TRP A 523 -12.90 -5.57 9.29
N LEU A 524 -12.29 -4.67 8.52
CA LEU A 524 -12.30 -4.67 7.06
C LEU A 524 -10.94 -5.14 6.53
N GLU A 525 -10.94 -6.11 5.62
CA GLU A 525 -9.76 -6.43 4.83
C GLU A 525 -9.65 -5.45 3.66
N GLN A 526 -8.49 -4.80 3.52
CA GLN A 526 -8.16 -3.92 2.40
C GLN A 526 -6.83 -4.31 1.75
N PRO A 527 -6.70 -4.16 0.42
CA PRO A 527 -5.44 -4.37 -0.28
C PRO A 527 -4.56 -3.11 -0.18
N TRP A 528 -3.61 -3.11 0.75
CA TRP A 528 -2.60 -2.07 0.87
C TRP A 528 -1.46 -2.33 -0.11
N ILE A 529 -0.68 -1.32 -0.53
CA ILE A 529 0.36 -1.52 -1.53
C ILE A 529 1.74 -1.55 -0.89
N LYS A 530 2.42 -2.69 -0.99
CA LYS A 530 3.81 -2.84 -0.54
C LYS A 530 4.77 -2.43 -1.65
N LEU A 531 5.51 -1.34 -1.43
CA LEU A 531 6.46 -0.80 -2.41
C LEU A 531 7.66 -1.72 -2.60
N GLY A 532 8.10 -1.86 -3.86
CA GLY A 532 9.33 -2.59 -4.22
C GLY A 532 9.32 -4.10 -3.92
N SER A 533 8.13 -4.71 -3.77
CA SER A 533 7.98 -6.14 -3.47
C SER A 533 8.67 -7.02 -4.52
N SER A 534 8.36 -6.81 -5.80
CA SER A 534 8.91 -7.58 -6.93
C SER A 534 10.42 -7.41 -7.08
N ILE A 535 10.97 -6.22 -6.84
CA ILE A 535 12.43 -5.97 -6.85
C ILE A 535 13.10 -6.76 -5.73
N SER A 536 12.50 -6.71 -4.54
CA SER A 536 13.00 -7.42 -3.37
C SER A 536 12.97 -8.93 -3.61
N ILE A 537 11.84 -9.47 -4.08
CA ILE A 537 11.70 -10.90 -4.42
C ILE A 537 12.71 -11.30 -5.50
N PHE A 538 12.87 -10.49 -6.56
CA PHE A 538 13.84 -10.75 -7.62
C PHE A 538 15.28 -10.77 -7.11
N LYS A 539 15.67 -9.79 -6.28
CA LYS A 539 17.01 -9.70 -5.71
C LYS A 539 17.29 -10.88 -4.77
N GLU A 540 16.37 -11.17 -3.87
CA GLU A 540 16.49 -12.27 -2.89
C GLU A 540 16.57 -13.63 -3.62
N THR A 541 15.74 -13.84 -4.64
CA THR A 541 15.75 -15.04 -5.48
C THR A 541 17.06 -15.17 -6.27
N LYS A 542 17.47 -14.11 -6.97
CA LYS A 542 18.67 -14.13 -7.82
C LYS A 542 19.94 -14.38 -7.00
N VAL A 543 20.06 -13.72 -5.84
CA VAL A 543 21.20 -13.91 -4.93
C VAL A 543 21.21 -15.34 -4.38
N GLY A 544 20.05 -15.86 -3.96
CA GLY A 544 19.91 -17.24 -3.50
C GLY A 544 20.34 -18.25 -4.57
N ALA A 545 19.81 -18.12 -5.79
CA ALA A 545 20.11 -19.01 -6.91
C ALA A 545 21.58 -18.95 -7.37
N SER A 546 22.17 -17.75 -7.50
CA SER A 546 23.57 -17.62 -7.93
C SER A 546 24.58 -18.14 -6.90
N SER A 547 24.31 -17.90 -5.61
CA SER A 547 25.19 -18.34 -4.52
C SER A 547 25.20 -19.87 -4.45
N PHE A 548 24.02 -20.47 -4.62
CA PHE A 548 23.83 -21.91 -4.68
C PHE A 548 24.69 -22.59 -5.76
N ILE A 549 24.64 -22.08 -7.01
CA ILE A 549 25.38 -22.67 -8.15
C ILE A 549 26.89 -22.69 -7.87
N VAL A 550 27.43 -21.56 -7.42
CA VAL A 550 28.87 -21.41 -7.14
C VAL A 550 29.31 -22.40 -6.06
N THR A 551 28.52 -22.57 -5.00
CA THR A 551 28.91 -23.47 -3.92
C THR A 551 28.84 -24.94 -4.33
N VAL A 552 27.81 -25.39 -5.05
CA VAL A 552 27.75 -26.79 -5.52
C VAL A 552 28.95 -27.12 -6.43
N ILE A 553 29.32 -26.20 -7.33
CA ILE A 553 30.53 -26.34 -8.15
C ILE A 553 31.78 -26.42 -7.27
N LEU A 554 31.89 -25.58 -6.24
CA LEU A 554 33.04 -25.58 -5.34
C LEU A 554 33.11 -26.86 -4.50
N VAL A 555 31.97 -27.38 -4.01
CA VAL A 555 31.88 -28.70 -3.33
C VAL A 555 32.37 -29.81 -4.26
N ALA A 556 31.92 -29.80 -5.51
CA ALA A 556 32.35 -30.77 -6.51
C ALA A 556 33.85 -30.69 -6.81
N ILE A 557 34.41 -29.49 -6.98
CA ILE A 557 35.84 -29.29 -7.18
C ILE A 557 36.62 -29.85 -5.99
N VAL A 558 36.20 -29.52 -4.76
CA VAL A 558 36.83 -30.02 -3.54
C VAL A 558 36.73 -31.54 -3.43
N TYR A 559 35.60 -32.14 -3.80
CA TYR A 559 35.45 -33.60 -3.84
C TYR A 559 36.41 -34.25 -4.83
N VAL A 560 36.37 -33.82 -6.10
CA VAL A 560 37.20 -34.39 -7.17
C VAL A 560 38.69 -34.23 -6.85
N PHE A 561 39.06 -33.07 -6.33
CA PHE A 561 40.40 -32.80 -5.83
C PHE A 561 40.82 -33.76 -4.70
N SER A 562 39.95 -33.93 -3.70
CA SER A 562 40.18 -34.81 -2.56
C SER A 562 40.33 -36.26 -2.98
N SER A 563 39.42 -36.74 -3.83
CA SER A 563 39.40 -38.11 -4.30
C SER A 563 40.67 -38.43 -5.11
N ASN A 564 41.08 -37.55 -6.02
CA ASN A 564 42.32 -37.71 -6.78
C ASN A 564 43.58 -37.70 -5.90
N LEU A 565 43.64 -36.82 -4.89
CA LEU A 565 44.73 -36.82 -3.91
C LEU A 565 44.79 -38.12 -3.10
N ILE A 566 43.64 -38.63 -2.63
CA ILE A 566 43.56 -39.86 -1.85
C ILE A 566 43.98 -41.06 -2.72
N MET A 567 43.56 -41.09 -3.98
CA MET A 567 43.94 -42.16 -4.92
C MET A 567 45.44 -42.13 -5.26
N MET A 568 46.06 -40.95 -5.27
CA MET A 568 47.52 -40.82 -5.34
C MET A 568 48.20 -41.37 -4.08
N TYR A 569 47.76 -40.95 -2.88
CA TYR A 569 48.36 -41.40 -1.62
C TYR A 569 48.21 -42.91 -1.38
N ALA A 570 47.06 -43.46 -1.76
CA ALA A 570 46.78 -44.89 -1.71
C ALA A 570 47.82 -45.73 -2.46
N ARG A 571 48.31 -45.21 -3.59
CA ARG A 571 49.24 -45.89 -4.51
C ARG A 571 50.67 -45.41 -4.35
N LYS A 572 50.99 -44.62 -3.31
CA LYS A 572 52.32 -44.04 -3.11
C LYS A 572 53.43 -45.11 -3.12
N LYS A 573 53.18 -46.28 -2.52
CA LYS A 573 54.12 -47.42 -2.54
C LYS A 573 54.31 -48.00 -3.95
N GLU A 574 53.24 -48.11 -4.72
CA GLU A 574 53.28 -48.58 -6.11
C GLU A 574 54.07 -47.62 -6.99
N PHE A 575 53.85 -46.31 -6.84
CA PHE A 575 54.60 -45.28 -7.54
C PHE A 575 56.08 -45.26 -7.15
N ALA A 576 56.41 -45.48 -5.88
CA ALA A 576 57.79 -45.61 -5.44
C ALA A 576 58.49 -46.81 -6.10
N VAL A 577 57.83 -47.97 -6.19
CA VAL A 577 58.37 -49.15 -6.90
C VAL A 577 58.56 -48.85 -8.38
N LEU A 578 57.60 -48.21 -9.05
CA LEU A 578 57.73 -47.84 -10.46
C LEU A 578 58.90 -46.87 -10.71
N LEU A 579 59.07 -45.86 -9.84
CA LEU A 579 60.22 -44.95 -9.90
C LEU A 579 61.54 -45.70 -9.70
N SER A 580 61.59 -46.66 -8.76
CA SER A 580 62.77 -47.52 -8.54
C SER A 580 63.08 -48.44 -9.72
N LEU A 581 62.05 -48.85 -10.49
CA LEU A 581 62.19 -49.63 -11.72
C LEU A 581 62.54 -48.78 -12.96
N GLY A 582 62.80 -47.48 -12.80
CA GLY A 582 63.25 -46.59 -13.86
C GLY A 582 62.17 -45.78 -14.58
N TRP A 583 60.91 -45.77 -14.09
CA TRP A 583 59.89 -44.87 -14.65
C TRP A 583 60.22 -43.41 -14.38
N ARG A 584 59.99 -42.54 -15.36
CA ARG A 584 60.20 -41.09 -15.21
C ARG A 584 59.03 -40.44 -14.44
N PRO A 585 59.25 -39.42 -13.58
CA PRO A 585 58.18 -38.73 -12.86
C PRO A 585 57.05 -38.17 -13.75
N ASN A 586 57.38 -37.71 -14.97
CA ASN A 586 56.40 -37.25 -15.95
C ASN A 586 55.49 -38.39 -16.46
N GLN A 587 55.96 -39.63 -16.51
CA GLN A 587 55.13 -40.78 -16.90
C GLN A 587 54.07 -41.08 -15.84
N LEU A 588 54.39 -40.91 -14.55
CA LEU A 588 53.41 -41.05 -13.47
C LEU A 588 52.40 -39.90 -13.44
N SER A 589 52.84 -38.66 -13.70
CA SER A 589 51.95 -37.52 -13.91
C SER A 589 51.00 -37.76 -15.09
N LYS A 590 51.50 -38.24 -16.23
CA LYS A 590 50.68 -38.60 -17.40
C LYS A 590 49.67 -39.71 -17.08
N LEU A 591 50.06 -40.67 -16.25
CA LEU A 591 49.17 -41.75 -15.81
C LEU A 591 47.97 -41.22 -15.01
N LEU A 592 48.20 -40.29 -14.08
CA LEU A 592 47.11 -39.65 -13.32
C LEU A 592 46.19 -38.80 -14.22
N PHE A 593 46.75 -38.08 -15.19
CA PHE A 593 45.95 -37.33 -16.15
C PHE A 593 45.08 -38.24 -17.02
N ILE A 594 45.62 -39.35 -17.54
CA ILE A 594 44.85 -40.33 -18.32
C ILE A 594 43.70 -40.89 -17.48
N GLU A 595 43.97 -41.23 -16.22
CA GLU A 595 42.94 -41.72 -15.29
C GLU A 595 41.82 -40.69 -15.07
N SER A 596 42.19 -39.42 -14.93
CA SER A 596 41.24 -38.32 -14.72
C SER A 596 40.42 -38.01 -15.97
N VAL A 597 41.01 -38.13 -17.16
CA VAL A 597 40.29 -38.00 -18.43
C VAL A 597 39.25 -39.11 -18.58
N ILE A 598 39.59 -40.35 -18.21
CA ILE A 598 38.64 -41.48 -18.25
C ILE A 598 37.47 -41.22 -17.30
N LEU A 599 37.76 -40.83 -16.05
CA LEU A 599 36.72 -40.55 -15.05
C LEU A 599 35.86 -39.34 -15.45
N GLY A 600 36.49 -38.26 -15.91
CA GLY A 600 35.80 -37.07 -16.42
C GLY A 600 34.89 -37.39 -17.60
N SER A 601 35.36 -38.21 -18.55
CA SER A 601 34.54 -38.62 -19.71
C SER A 601 33.32 -39.45 -19.30
N ILE A 602 33.47 -40.34 -18.31
CA ILE A 602 32.34 -41.11 -17.76
C ILE A 602 31.32 -40.16 -17.12
N VAL A 603 31.77 -39.18 -16.33
CA VAL A 603 30.90 -38.16 -15.75
C VAL A 603 30.16 -37.38 -16.84
N SER A 604 30.85 -36.93 -17.89
CA SER A 604 30.26 -36.19 -18.99
C SER A 604 29.17 -37.01 -19.70
N LEU A 605 29.45 -38.30 -19.98
CA LEU A 605 28.49 -39.21 -20.61
C LEU A 605 27.25 -39.43 -19.74
N ILE A 606 27.42 -39.72 -18.45
CA ILE A 606 26.29 -39.89 -17.52
C ILE A 606 25.48 -38.61 -17.43
N SER A 607 26.14 -37.46 -17.35
CA SER A 607 25.47 -36.16 -17.27
C SER A 607 24.66 -35.86 -18.54
N TRP A 608 25.21 -36.14 -19.73
CA TRP A 608 24.47 -36.00 -20.99
C TRP A 608 23.29 -36.95 -21.12
N ILE A 609 23.40 -38.19 -20.61
CA ILE A 609 22.27 -39.13 -20.61
C ILE A 609 21.15 -38.60 -19.71
N ILE A 610 21.47 -38.14 -18.50
CA ILE A 610 20.49 -37.58 -17.56
C ILE A 610 19.83 -36.33 -18.15
N LEU A 611 20.62 -35.39 -18.66
CA LEU A 611 20.11 -34.15 -19.26
C LEU A 611 19.30 -34.39 -20.54
N GLY A 612 19.74 -35.33 -21.38
CA GLY A 612 19.01 -35.72 -22.59
C GLY A 612 17.67 -36.36 -22.25
N TYR A 613 17.60 -37.18 -21.20
CA TYR A 613 16.33 -37.72 -20.70
C TYR A 613 15.39 -36.62 -20.21
N ILE A 614 15.89 -35.65 -19.44
CA ILE A 614 15.10 -34.50 -18.94
C ILE A 614 14.57 -33.66 -20.11
N TYR A 615 15.39 -33.41 -21.13
CA TYR A 615 15.02 -32.66 -22.32
C TYR A 615 13.92 -33.33 -23.15
N LEU A 616 13.92 -34.67 -23.22
CA LEU A 616 12.88 -35.42 -23.96
C LEU A 616 11.56 -35.55 -23.20
N THR A 617 11.59 -35.44 -21.87
CA THR A 617 10.41 -35.67 -21.01
C THR A 617 9.71 -34.39 -20.57
N ASN A 618 10.36 -33.23 -20.68
CA ASN A 618 9.80 -31.94 -20.23
C ASN A 618 9.94 -30.87 -21.31
N ASP A 619 8.94 -30.00 -21.46
CA ASP A 619 8.95 -28.80 -22.33
C ASP A 619 9.84 -27.69 -21.73
N ILE A 620 11.06 -28.03 -21.34
CA ILE A 620 12.04 -27.03 -20.88
C ILE A 620 12.82 -26.59 -22.10
N ASP A 621 12.72 -25.31 -22.46
CA ASP A 621 13.55 -24.65 -23.49
C ASP A 621 15.03 -24.67 -23.09
N THR A 622 15.69 -25.80 -23.32
CA THR A 622 17.12 -25.94 -23.09
C THR A 622 17.91 -25.77 -24.39
N SER A 623 18.80 -24.78 -24.41
CA SER A 623 19.76 -24.62 -25.49
C SER A 623 20.69 -25.84 -25.52
N THR A 624 20.76 -26.52 -26.66
CA THR A 624 21.63 -27.68 -26.91
C THR A 624 23.10 -27.37 -26.58
N GLY A 625 23.53 -26.12 -26.76
CA GLY A 625 24.88 -25.66 -26.41
C GLY A 625 25.19 -25.77 -24.91
N ARG A 626 24.20 -25.58 -24.02
CA ARG A 626 24.40 -25.71 -22.57
C ARG A 626 24.63 -27.16 -22.17
N ILE A 627 23.85 -28.10 -22.72
CA ILE A 627 24.02 -29.55 -22.48
C ILE A 627 25.46 -29.96 -22.77
N VAL A 628 26.00 -29.53 -23.91
CA VAL A 628 27.41 -29.81 -24.29
C VAL A 628 28.39 -29.17 -23.31
N LEU A 629 28.21 -27.89 -22.95
CA LEU A 629 29.07 -27.18 -22.01
C LEU A 629 29.17 -27.88 -20.65
N ILE A 630 28.09 -28.47 -20.15
CA ILE A 630 28.08 -29.16 -18.85
C ILE A 630 28.98 -30.39 -18.85
N GLY A 631 28.88 -31.20 -19.91
CA GLY A 631 29.79 -32.34 -20.10
C GLY A 631 31.25 -31.87 -20.14
N ILE A 632 31.54 -30.77 -20.83
CA ILE A 632 32.87 -30.16 -20.88
C ILE A 632 33.31 -29.69 -19.48
N PHE A 633 32.43 -29.04 -18.70
CA PHE A 633 32.70 -28.62 -17.33
C PHE A 633 33.03 -29.79 -16.41
N GLY A 634 32.29 -30.89 -16.47
CA GLY A 634 32.58 -32.11 -15.71
C GLY A 634 33.97 -32.65 -16.00
N LEU A 635 34.35 -32.68 -17.29
CA LEU A 635 35.68 -33.11 -17.74
C LEU A 635 36.78 -32.13 -17.27
N LEU A 636 36.55 -30.82 -17.38
CA LEU A 636 37.49 -29.78 -16.92
C LEU A 636 37.73 -29.87 -15.41
N ILE A 637 36.69 -30.09 -14.59
CA ILE A 637 36.83 -30.22 -13.13
C ILE A 637 37.75 -31.39 -12.78
N TYR A 638 37.63 -32.54 -13.46
CA TYR A 638 38.54 -33.68 -13.27
C TYR A 638 39.97 -33.42 -13.73
N LEU A 639 40.15 -32.73 -14.85
CA LEU A 639 41.48 -32.33 -15.32
C LEU A 639 42.17 -31.37 -14.33
N LEU A 640 41.45 -30.35 -13.89
CA LEU A 640 41.96 -29.34 -12.96
C LEU A 640 42.24 -29.95 -11.57
N GLY A 641 41.35 -30.82 -11.09
CA GLY A 641 41.50 -31.53 -9.81
C GLY A 641 42.77 -32.39 -9.72
N THR A 642 43.31 -32.81 -10.87
CA THR A 642 44.51 -33.65 -10.95
C THR A 642 45.82 -32.89 -11.06
N LEU A 643 45.79 -31.58 -11.32
CA LEU A 643 46.99 -30.75 -11.44
C LEU A 643 47.93 -30.88 -10.22
N ILE A 644 47.39 -30.71 -9.00
CA ILE A 644 48.20 -30.75 -7.77
C ILE A 644 48.68 -32.19 -7.45
N PRO A 645 47.84 -33.25 -7.47
CA PRO A 645 48.34 -34.62 -7.37
C PRO A 645 49.45 -34.93 -8.38
N ALA A 646 49.30 -34.52 -9.64
CA ALA A 646 50.29 -34.75 -10.68
C ALA A 646 51.63 -34.06 -10.40
N ILE A 647 51.61 -32.85 -9.84
CA ILE A 647 52.82 -32.13 -9.39
C ILE A 647 53.42 -32.80 -8.14
N LEU A 648 52.60 -33.21 -7.18
CA LEU A 648 53.03 -33.87 -5.94
C LEU A 648 53.72 -35.20 -6.21
N VAL A 649 53.25 -35.98 -7.18
CA VAL A 649 53.89 -37.25 -7.58
C VAL A 649 55.34 -37.04 -8.03
N ARG A 650 55.65 -35.90 -8.67
CA ARG A 650 57.02 -35.60 -9.10
C ARG A 650 58.00 -35.40 -7.93
N LYS A 651 57.47 -35.15 -6.72
CA LYS A 651 58.26 -34.95 -5.50
C LYS A 651 58.40 -36.22 -4.66
N ILE A 652 57.89 -37.37 -5.12
CA ILE A 652 58.00 -38.64 -4.38
C ILE A 652 59.44 -39.14 -4.48
N LYS A 653 60.10 -39.30 -3.32
CA LYS A 653 61.41 -39.93 -3.22
C LYS A 653 61.24 -41.44 -2.96
N PRO A 654 61.75 -42.32 -3.84
CA PRO A 654 61.54 -43.77 -3.72
C PRO A 654 62.09 -44.35 -2.42
N TYR A 655 63.31 -43.94 -2.01
CA TYR A 655 63.97 -44.47 -0.82
C TYR A 655 63.21 -44.18 0.49
N GLU A 656 62.55 -43.02 0.63
CA GLU A 656 61.75 -42.66 1.81
C GLU A 656 60.45 -43.46 1.91
N SER A 657 59.94 -43.95 0.78
CA SER A 657 58.65 -44.67 0.73
C SER A 657 58.83 -46.19 0.83
N MET A 658 60.03 -46.70 0.56
CA MET A 658 60.38 -48.13 0.60
C MET A 658 61.00 -48.58 1.93
N LYS A 659 61.55 -47.67 2.76
CA LYS A 659 61.92 -47.98 4.14
C LYS A 659 60.66 -48.30 4.95
N ALA A 660 60.35 -49.58 5.10
CA ALA A 660 59.30 -50.04 6.01
C ALA A 660 59.76 -49.82 7.45
N GLY A 661 58.92 -49.16 8.24
CA GLY A 661 59.11 -49.06 9.69
C GLY A 661 60.19 -48.08 10.08
N GLU A 662 59.86 -46.80 10.14
CA GLU A 662 60.31 -45.95 11.22
C GLU A 662 59.42 -44.72 11.30
N ILE A 663 58.99 -44.43 12.51
CA ILE A 663 58.07 -43.38 12.94
C ILE A 663 58.39 -42.09 12.19
N SER A 664 57.46 -41.59 11.36
CA SER A 664 57.59 -40.22 10.88
C SER A 664 57.61 -39.32 12.12
N LYS A 665 58.71 -38.58 12.36
CA LYS A 665 58.83 -37.67 13.51
C LYS A 665 57.63 -36.71 13.53
N GLY A 666 56.65 -37.01 14.38
CA GLY A 666 55.49 -36.18 14.64
C GLY A 666 55.64 -35.53 16.01
N LYS A 667 55.60 -34.20 16.06
CA LYS A 667 55.54 -33.48 17.35
C LYS A 667 54.20 -33.80 18.01
N ARG A 668 54.22 -34.29 19.25
CA ARG A 668 53.02 -34.50 20.08
C ARG A 668 52.72 -33.20 20.83
N TYR A 669 51.49 -32.69 20.74
CA TYR A 669 51.11 -31.42 21.37
C TYR A 669 50.31 -31.61 22.66
N PHE A 670 49.55 -32.71 22.80
CA PHE A 670 48.74 -33.02 23.98
C PHE A 670 49.07 -34.41 24.59
N LYS A 671 48.71 -34.65 25.85
CA LYS A 671 48.84 -35.97 26.51
C LYS A 671 47.83 -36.97 25.93
N SER A 672 48.31 -38.08 25.35
CA SER A 672 47.49 -39.10 24.67
C SER A 672 46.82 -40.12 25.62
N GLN A 673 46.20 -39.67 26.71
CA GLN A 673 45.57 -40.55 27.69
C GLN A 673 44.08 -40.84 27.42
N THR A 674 43.40 -39.98 26.66
CA THR A 674 41.97 -40.10 26.35
C THR A 674 41.73 -40.32 24.84
N PRO A 675 40.62 -40.97 24.44
CA PRO A 675 40.24 -41.13 23.03
C PRO A 675 40.15 -39.79 22.27
N ILE A 676 39.72 -38.73 22.95
CA ILE A 676 39.62 -37.37 22.40
C ILE A 676 41.02 -36.78 22.20
N GLY A 677 41.90 -36.84 23.22
CA GLY A 677 43.27 -36.32 23.13
C GLY A 677 44.10 -36.99 22.04
N ILE A 678 43.89 -38.29 21.84
CA ILE A 678 44.45 -39.06 20.72
C ILE A 678 43.96 -38.47 19.40
N SER A 679 42.64 -38.34 19.21
CA SER A 679 42.03 -37.81 17.98
C SER A 679 42.53 -36.39 17.61
N VAL A 680 42.62 -35.49 18.60
CA VAL A 680 43.10 -34.11 18.40
C VAL A 680 44.57 -34.07 17.98
N ASN A 681 45.44 -34.87 18.62
CA ASN A 681 46.85 -34.95 18.25
C ASN A 681 47.04 -35.40 16.79
N TYR A 682 46.23 -36.35 16.32
CA TYR A 682 46.29 -36.80 14.93
C TYR A 682 45.83 -35.74 13.94
N MET A 683 44.74 -35.03 14.27
CA MET A 683 44.22 -33.94 13.44
C MET A 683 45.31 -32.88 13.17
N ILE A 684 46.04 -32.48 14.22
CA ILE A 684 47.12 -31.48 14.14
C ILE A 684 48.33 -32.04 13.37
N THR A 685 48.73 -33.28 13.64
CA THR A 685 49.90 -33.89 13.01
C THR A 685 49.71 -34.09 11.50
N ARG A 686 48.46 -34.28 11.05
CA ARG A 686 48.09 -34.48 9.63
C ARG A 686 47.25 -33.32 9.07
N TRP A 687 47.59 -32.09 9.48
CA TRP A 687 46.84 -30.86 9.16
C TRP A 687 46.40 -30.72 7.70
N LYS A 688 47.22 -31.10 6.71
CA LYS A 688 46.85 -31.01 5.27
C LYS A 688 45.59 -31.80 4.90
N ARG A 689 45.38 -32.98 5.51
CA ARG A 689 44.19 -33.82 5.23
C ARG A 689 43.01 -33.42 6.11
N SER A 690 43.28 -33.03 7.35
CA SER A 690 42.26 -32.51 8.25
C SER A 690 41.63 -31.25 7.69
N ILE A 691 42.43 -30.29 7.16
CA ILE A 691 41.92 -29.09 6.47
C ILE A 691 41.03 -29.49 5.29
N LEU A 692 41.43 -30.47 4.50
CA LEU A 692 40.65 -30.89 3.35
C LEU A 692 39.28 -31.44 3.75
N SER A 693 39.22 -32.27 4.80
CA SER A 693 37.95 -32.76 5.36
C SER A 693 37.12 -31.63 5.95
N ILE A 694 37.75 -30.69 6.67
CA ILE A 694 37.09 -29.54 7.27
C ILE A 694 36.48 -28.66 6.19
N VAL A 695 37.22 -28.29 5.14
CA VAL A 695 36.71 -27.48 4.02
C VAL A 695 35.58 -28.20 3.28
N SER A 696 35.71 -29.52 3.06
CA SER A 696 34.69 -30.32 2.38
C SER A 696 33.34 -30.35 3.12
N ILE A 697 33.36 -30.31 4.45
CA ILE A 697 32.16 -30.25 5.29
C ILE A 697 31.68 -28.81 5.50
N ALA A 698 32.62 -27.87 5.72
CA ALA A 698 32.33 -26.48 6.08
C ALA A 698 31.62 -25.75 4.95
N LEU A 699 32.01 -26.01 3.71
CA LEU A 699 31.48 -25.32 2.54
C LEU A 699 29.99 -25.62 2.27
N PRO A 700 29.53 -26.90 2.16
CA PRO A 700 28.11 -27.19 2.09
C PRO A 700 27.38 -26.71 3.36
N SER A 701 27.98 -26.84 4.54
CA SER A 701 27.33 -26.40 5.79
C SER A 701 27.11 -24.89 5.81
N ALA A 702 28.10 -24.08 5.41
CA ALA A 702 27.97 -22.63 5.28
C ALA A 702 26.81 -22.26 4.34
N MET A 703 26.68 -22.99 3.25
CA MET A 703 25.63 -22.77 2.26
C MET A 703 24.25 -23.14 2.79
N LEU A 704 24.13 -24.25 3.53
CA LEU A 704 22.89 -24.64 4.20
C LEU A 704 22.46 -23.58 5.21
N ILE A 705 23.41 -23.06 5.99
CA ILE A 705 23.16 -22.00 6.97
C ILE A 705 22.67 -20.73 6.27
N PHE A 706 23.37 -20.31 5.22
CA PHE A 706 22.97 -19.18 4.39
C PHE A 706 21.58 -19.39 3.79
N PHE A 707 21.30 -20.58 3.25
CA PHE A 707 20.02 -20.91 2.64
C PHE A 707 18.87 -20.95 3.65
N ILE A 708 19.09 -21.49 4.85
CA ILE A 708 18.10 -21.46 5.93
C ILE A 708 17.80 -20.01 6.32
N PHE A 709 18.82 -19.16 6.46
CA PHE A 709 18.62 -17.73 6.69
C PHE A 709 17.79 -17.08 5.58
N VAL A 710 18.17 -17.30 4.33
CA VAL A 710 17.43 -16.79 3.16
C VAL A 710 16.00 -17.33 3.14
N THR A 711 15.76 -18.57 3.52
CA THR A 711 14.41 -19.15 3.61
C THR A 711 13.56 -18.41 4.63
N PHE A 712 14.06 -18.17 5.84
CA PHE A 712 13.32 -17.43 6.87
C PHE A 712 13.04 -15.98 6.45
N ARG A 713 14.02 -15.33 5.82
CA ARG A 713 13.88 -13.98 5.28
C ARG A 713 12.89 -13.93 4.12
N LEU A 714 13.01 -14.85 3.16
CA LEU A 714 12.07 -15.02 2.05
C LEU A 714 10.68 -15.30 2.55
N LYS A 715 10.49 -16.07 3.63
CA LYS A 715 9.17 -16.23 4.24
C LYS A 715 8.59 -14.90 4.70
N GLY A 716 9.40 -14.06 5.36
CA GLY A 716 8.97 -12.72 5.77
C GLY A 716 8.62 -11.79 4.60
N VAL A 717 9.37 -11.87 3.49
CA VAL A 717 9.18 -10.99 2.31
C VAL A 717 8.09 -11.51 1.37
N MET A 718 8.10 -12.81 1.05
CA MET A 718 7.21 -13.41 0.07
C MET A 718 5.79 -13.56 0.60
N TYR A 719 5.60 -13.97 1.86
CA TYR A 719 4.25 -14.15 2.38
C TYR A 719 3.54 -12.83 2.75
N ALA A 720 4.25 -11.70 2.68
CA ALA A 720 3.68 -10.38 2.92
C ALA A 720 2.77 -9.90 1.78
N THR A 721 3.02 -10.33 0.53
CA THR A 721 2.25 -9.87 -0.65
C THR A 721 1.64 -11.06 -1.39
N TRP A 722 0.54 -10.84 -2.12
CA TRP A 722 -0.07 -11.91 -2.92
C TRP A 722 0.88 -12.43 -4.01
N LEU A 723 1.65 -11.54 -4.65
CA LEU A 723 2.66 -11.93 -5.64
C LEU A 723 3.75 -12.80 -5.02
N GLY A 724 4.23 -12.44 -3.83
CA GLY A 724 5.25 -13.23 -3.14
C GLY A 724 4.73 -14.60 -2.72
N GLN A 725 3.48 -14.71 -2.23
CA GLN A 725 2.89 -16.01 -1.87
C GLN A 725 2.80 -16.94 -3.08
N TYR A 726 2.36 -16.41 -4.23
CA TYR A 726 2.33 -17.14 -5.49
C TYR A 726 3.72 -17.64 -5.89
N VAL A 727 4.72 -16.75 -5.89
CA VAL A 727 6.10 -17.08 -6.25
C VAL A 727 6.74 -18.06 -5.24
N ALA A 728 6.39 -18.00 -3.96
CA ALA A 728 6.91 -18.91 -2.93
C ALA A 728 6.52 -20.37 -3.13
N LEU A 729 5.30 -20.62 -3.61
CA LEU A 729 4.79 -21.97 -3.89
C LEU A 729 5.59 -22.65 -5.02
N GLU A 730 6.17 -21.87 -5.94
CA GLU A 730 6.95 -22.37 -7.09
C GLU A 730 8.38 -22.82 -6.72
N ILE A 731 8.98 -22.31 -5.63
CA ILE A 731 10.46 -22.32 -5.42
C ILE A 731 10.93 -23.37 -4.39
N GLY A 732 10.02 -23.86 -3.55
CA GLY A 732 10.35 -24.57 -2.30
C GLY A 732 11.28 -25.80 -2.40
N PRO A 733 11.00 -26.83 -3.22
CA PRO A 733 11.63 -28.15 -3.04
C PRO A 733 13.04 -28.28 -3.64
N MET A 734 13.36 -27.53 -4.69
CA MET A 734 14.53 -27.83 -5.52
C MET A 734 15.88 -27.52 -4.83
N HIS A 735 15.95 -26.44 -4.06
CA HIS A 735 17.18 -26.05 -3.36
C HIS A 735 17.54 -27.01 -2.22
N TYR A 736 16.56 -27.56 -1.51
CA TYR A 736 16.80 -28.54 -0.45
C TYR A 736 17.39 -29.85 -0.99
N LEU A 737 16.89 -30.33 -2.13
CA LEU A 737 17.40 -31.55 -2.74
C LEU A 737 18.89 -31.41 -3.11
N ALA A 738 19.29 -30.28 -3.68
CA ALA A 738 20.70 -30.07 -4.01
C ALA A 738 21.59 -29.87 -2.78
N MET A 739 21.09 -29.23 -1.72
CA MET A 739 21.78 -29.17 -0.44
C MET A 739 21.99 -30.59 0.12
N GLY A 740 21.00 -31.47 -0.05
CA GLY A 740 21.12 -32.90 0.22
C GLY A 740 22.22 -33.57 -0.59
N ILE A 741 22.31 -33.31 -1.90
CA ILE A 741 23.38 -33.84 -2.77
C ILE A 741 24.76 -33.34 -2.32
N ALA A 742 24.90 -32.04 -2.05
CA ALA A 742 26.16 -31.45 -1.58
C ALA A 742 26.61 -32.05 -0.23
N MET A 743 25.66 -32.28 0.68
CA MET A 743 25.92 -32.95 1.95
C MET A 743 26.32 -34.43 1.74
N ALA A 744 25.69 -35.14 0.81
CA ALA A 744 26.07 -36.51 0.46
C ALA A 744 27.50 -36.57 -0.09
N ILE A 745 27.89 -35.61 -0.95
CA ILE A 745 29.27 -35.47 -1.44
C ILE A 745 30.24 -35.21 -0.27
N ALA A 746 29.90 -34.32 0.66
CA ALA A 746 30.74 -34.02 1.82
C ALA A 746 30.93 -35.23 2.75
N ILE A 747 29.85 -35.98 3.02
CA ILE A 747 29.90 -37.23 3.79
C ILE A 747 30.78 -38.26 3.07
N LEU A 748 30.60 -38.44 1.76
CA LEU A 748 31.44 -39.35 0.97
C LEU A 748 32.92 -38.97 1.01
N THR A 749 33.22 -37.67 0.87
CA THR A 749 34.59 -37.15 0.97
C THR A 749 35.20 -37.45 2.32
N THR A 750 34.41 -37.30 3.39
CA THR A 750 34.83 -37.58 4.76
C THR A 750 35.06 -39.07 4.98
N ILE A 751 34.20 -39.94 4.41
CA ILE A 751 34.42 -41.38 4.39
C ILE A 751 35.77 -41.69 3.74
N GLU A 752 36.06 -41.15 2.55
CA GLU A 752 37.32 -41.41 1.84
C GLU A 752 38.55 -40.96 2.66
N ILE A 753 38.48 -39.77 3.27
CA ILE A 753 39.58 -39.20 4.07
C ILE A 753 39.82 -40.03 5.35
N ILE A 754 38.79 -40.26 6.15
CA ILE A 754 38.92 -41.01 7.41
C ILE A 754 39.30 -42.47 7.11
N TRP A 755 38.77 -43.06 6.03
CA TRP A 755 39.18 -44.40 5.59
C TRP A 755 40.66 -44.47 5.27
N GLN A 756 41.20 -43.48 4.55
CA GLN A 756 42.62 -43.40 4.27
C GLN A 756 43.45 -43.22 5.56
N ASN A 757 42.98 -42.40 6.50
CA ASN A 757 43.63 -42.24 7.81
C ASN A 757 43.67 -43.58 8.58
N VAL A 758 42.57 -44.35 8.56
CA VAL A 758 42.51 -45.67 9.21
C VAL A 758 43.47 -46.67 8.57
N VAL A 759 43.54 -46.71 7.24
CA VAL A 759 44.44 -47.64 6.51
C VAL A 759 45.90 -47.33 6.81
N GLU A 760 46.29 -46.06 6.87
CA GLU A 760 47.68 -45.69 7.21
C GLU A 760 48.03 -46.00 8.67
N ARG A 761 47.04 -45.97 9.57
CA ARG A 761 47.19 -46.21 11.01
C ARG A 761 46.91 -47.66 11.42
N GLN A 762 46.74 -48.56 10.46
CA GLN A 762 46.48 -49.98 10.73
C GLN A 762 47.51 -50.63 11.69
N PRO A 763 48.83 -50.38 11.57
CA PRO A 763 49.82 -50.91 12.52
C PRO A 763 49.65 -50.34 13.93
N GLU A 764 49.29 -49.06 14.07
CA GLU A 764 49.06 -48.43 15.37
C GLU A 764 47.86 -49.06 16.09
N PHE A 765 46.74 -49.27 15.38
CA PHE A 765 45.56 -49.92 15.95
C PHE A 765 45.82 -51.38 16.32
N ALA A 766 46.67 -52.08 15.56
CA ALA A 766 47.05 -53.45 15.87
C ALA A 766 47.90 -53.54 17.16
N VAL A 767 48.83 -52.60 17.36
CA VAL A 767 49.59 -52.49 18.62
C VAL A 767 48.65 -52.17 19.79
N LEU A 768 47.74 -51.21 19.64
CA LEU A 768 46.79 -50.86 20.70
C LEU A 768 45.91 -52.06 21.09
N LYS A 769 45.43 -52.84 20.11
CA LYS A 769 44.69 -54.09 20.37
C LYS A 769 45.54 -55.16 21.05
N ALA A 770 46.80 -55.32 20.63
CA ALA A 770 47.73 -56.24 21.28
C ALA A 770 48.00 -55.86 22.74
N LEU A 771 47.95 -54.56 23.05
CA LEU A 771 48.05 -54.01 24.41
C LEU A 771 46.72 -54.03 25.19
N GLY A 772 45.67 -54.68 24.67
CA GLY A 772 44.41 -54.88 25.39
C GLY A 772 43.31 -53.84 25.13
N TRP A 773 43.45 -52.96 24.14
CA TRP A 773 42.37 -52.03 23.78
C TRP A 773 41.14 -52.77 23.21
N ARG A 774 39.96 -52.46 23.75
CA ARG A 774 38.68 -53.00 23.27
C ARG A 774 38.28 -52.34 21.94
N ASP A 775 37.58 -53.12 21.12
CA ASP A 775 37.02 -52.68 19.83
C ASP A 775 36.13 -51.42 19.95
N GLY A 776 35.35 -51.32 21.03
CA GLY A 776 34.51 -50.14 21.32
C GLY A 776 35.32 -48.86 21.52
N THR A 777 36.51 -48.94 22.12
CA THR A 777 37.38 -47.78 22.34
C THR A 777 37.98 -47.28 21.02
N ILE A 778 38.40 -48.21 20.16
CA ILE A 778 38.92 -47.89 18.82
C ILE A 778 37.82 -47.26 17.95
N ARG A 779 36.60 -47.78 18.03
CA ARG A 779 35.44 -47.19 17.36
C ARG A 779 35.19 -45.75 17.83
N LYS A 780 35.21 -45.50 19.14
CA LYS A 780 35.01 -44.16 19.72
C LYS A 780 36.09 -43.17 19.25
N VAL A 781 37.36 -43.56 19.19
CA VAL A 781 38.44 -42.69 18.66
C VAL A 781 38.11 -42.20 17.25
N ILE A 782 37.69 -43.10 16.36
CA ILE A 782 37.41 -42.74 14.97
C ILE A 782 36.14 -41.89 14.84
N LEU A 783 35.10 -42.19 15.63
CA LEU A 783 33.89 -41.37 15.67
C LEU A 783 34.16 -39.96 16.22
N PHE A 784 35.02 -39.82 17.24
CA PHE A 784 35.46 -38.50 17.73
C PHE A 784 36.32 -37.76 16.70
N GLU A 785 37.17 -38.45 15.94
CA GLU A 785 37.92 -37.84 14.82
C GLU A 785 36.96 -37.21 13.79
N GLY A 786 35.91 -37.94 13.41
CA GLY A 786 34.85 -37.41 12.52
C GLY A 786 34.06 -36.27 13.14
N GLY A 787 33.61 -36.42 14.40
CA GLY A 787 32.82 -35.40 15.10
C GLY A 787 33.58 -34.09 15.36
N ILE A 788 34.88 -34.15 15.68
CA ILE A 788 35.72 -32.96 15.87
C ILE A 788 35.94 -32.24 14.53
N ASN A 789 36.22 -32.97 13.46
CA ASN A 789 36.32 -32.38 12.12
C ASN A 789 34.99 -31.71 11.72
N GLY A 790 33.86 -32.35 12.04
CA GLY A 790 32.52 -31.79 11.85
C GLY A 790 32.27 -30.52 12.69
N LEU A 791 32.66 -30.50 13.96
CA LEU A 791 32.50 -29.33 14.83
C LEU A 791 33.30 -28.13 14.31
N ILE A 792 34.57 -28.33 13.97
CA ILE A 792 35.43 -27.25 13.42
C ILE A 792 34.89 -26.77 12.07
N ALA A 793 34.45 -27.70 11.22
CA ALA A 793 33.80 -27.36 9.96
C ALA A 793 32.51 -26.58 10.17
N GLY A 794 31.73 -26.89 11.21
CA GLY A 794 30.53 -26.15 11.58
C GLY A 794 30.83 -24.73 12.04
N ILE A 795 31.86 -24.53 12.86
CA ILE A 795 32.29 -23.18 13.30
C ILE A 795 32.76 -22.34 12.11
N ILE A 796 33.62 -22.91 11.25
CA ILE A 796 34.11 -22.22 10.05
C ILE A 796 32.97 -21.95 9.06
N GLY A 797 32.08 -22.93 8.89
CA GLY A 797 30.93 -22.82 8.00
C GLY A 797 29.95 -21.75 8.47
N PHE A 798 29.64 -21.72 9.77
CA PHE A 798 28.83 -20.69 10.40
C PHE A 798 29.45 -19.29 10.24
N GLY A 799 30.75 -19.14 10.54
CA GLY A 799 31.45 -17.87 10.37
C GLY A 799 31.45 -17.39 8.90
N SER A 800 31.66 -18.31 7.96
CA SER A 800 31.61 -18.01 6.52
C SER A 800 30.20 -17.61 6.06
N ALA A 801 29.16 -18.30 6.56
CA ALA A 801 27.77 -17.98 6.27
C ALA A 801 27.39 -16.60 6.83
N LEU A 802 27.80 -16.30 8.06
CA LEU A 802 27.56 -15.03 8.72
C LEU A 802 28.22 -13.86 7.97
N LEU A 803 29.48 -14.02 7.56
CA LEU A 803 30.18 -13.05 6.71
C LEU A 803 29.45 -12.86 5.37
N GLY A 804 28.96 -13.95 4.76
CA GLY A 804 28.15 -13.89 3.54
C GLY A 804 26.86 -13.11 3.74
N ILE A 805 26.13 -13.37 4.83
CA ILE A 805 24.91 -12.66 5.21
C ILE A 805 25.19 -11.17 5.39
N ILE A 806 26.21 -10.80 6.15
CA ILE A 806 26.56 -9.39 6.41
C ILE A 806 26.93 -8.68 5.10
N LYS A 807 27.74 -9.30 4.25
CA LYS A 807 28.16 -8.69 2.97
C LYS A 807 27.00 -8.50 1.99
N VAL A 808 26.04 -9.42 1.98
CA VAL A 808 24.89 -9.37 1.05
C VAL A 808 23.79 -8.43 1.57
N TYR A 809 23.52 -8.45 2.87
CA TYR A 809 22.35 -7.80 3.45
C TYR A 809 22.66 -6.55 4.28
N GLY A 810 23.93 -6.26 4.56
CA GLY A 810 24.35 -5.06 5.29
C GLY A 810 23.96 -5.03 6.77
N GLN A 811 23.38 -6.11 7.30
CA GLN A 811 22.88 -6.19 8.68
C GLN A 811 23.25 -7.52 9.35
N PHE A 812 23.38 -7.50 10.67
CA PHE A 812 23.66 -8.69 11.48
C PHE A 812 22.35 -9.41 11.84
N PRO A 813 22.22 -10.74 11.61
CA PRO A 813 20.99 -11.49 11.83
C PRO A 813 20.78 -11.86 13.30
N ILE A 814 20.41 -10.88 14.13
CA ILE A 814 20.26 -11.08 15.59
C ILE A 814 19.08 -12.02 15.90
N LYS A 815 17.95 -11.86 15.21
CA LYS A 815 16.71 -12.60 15.46
C LYS A 815 16.86 -14.09 15.17
N GLU A 816 17.54 -14.43 14.08
CA GLU A 816 17.70 -15.80 13.59
C GLU A 816 18.93 -16.51 14.18
N LEU A 817 19.76 -15.80 14.95
CA LEU A 817 21.07 -16.28 15.42
C LEU A 817 20.99 -17.63 16.14
N PHE A 818 19.98 -17.84 16.98
CA PHE A 818 19.79 -19.09 17.70
C PHE A 818 19.56 -20.27 16.74
N VAL A 819 18.69 -20.09 15.74
CA VAL A 819 18.42 -21.10 14.71
C VAL A 819 19.68 -21.37 13.89
N LEU A 820 20.43 -20.32 13.53
CA LEU A 820 21.69 -20.47 12.80
C LEU A 820 22.75 -21.20 13.63
N ILE A 821 22.85 -20.99 14.94
CA ILE A 821 23.78 -21.75 15.79
C ILE A 821 23.35 -23.22 15.89
N ALA A 822 22.06 -23.51 15.99
CA ALA A 822 21.55 -24.89 16.06
C ALA A 822 21.94 -25.73 14.84
N THR A 823 22.14 -25.11 13.66
CA THR A 823 22.58 -25.82 12.46
C THR A 823 24.00 -26.41 12.54
N ILE A 824 24.84 -25.99 13.50
CA ILE A 824 26.18 -26.57 13.72
C ILE A 824 26.09 -28.07 14.04
N ALA A 825 24.94 -28.55 14.52
CA ALA A 825 24.68 -29.98 14.68
C ALA A 825 24.80 -30.78 13.38
N ILE A 826 24.46 -30.18 12.22
CA ILE A 826 24.45 -30.84 10.91
C ILE A 826 25.86 -31.28 10.48
N PRO A 827 26.89 -30.41 10.45
CA PRO A 827 28.25 -30.83 10.11
C PRO A 827 28.86 -31.80 11.12
N ILE A 828 28.49 -31.73 12.41
CA ILE A 828 28.88 -32.73 13.41
C ILE A 828 28.31 -34.10 13.04
N LEU A 829 27.01 -34.17 12.72
CA LEU A 829 26.35 -35.40 12.28
C LEU A 829 26.97 -35.93 10.98
N ALA A 830 27.25 -35.07 9.99
CA ALA A 830 27.91 -35.45 8.75
C ALA A 830 29.30 -36.04 8.98
N GLY A 831 30.10 -35.43 9.87
CA GLY A 831 31.42 -35.93 10.26
C GLY A 831 31.35 -37.29 10.97
N VAL A 832 30.40 -37.47 11.89
CA VAL A 832 30.16 -38.74 12.60
C VAL A 832 29.69 -39.82 11.63
N LEU A 833 28.72 -39.53 10.76
CA LEU A 833 28.23 -40.44 9.72
C LEU A 833 29.36 -40.87 8.79
N GLY A 834 30.22 -39.93 8.38
CA GLY A 834 31.38 -40.22 7.56
C GLY A 834 32.41 -41.13 8.24
N ALA A 835 32.49 -41.11 9.56
CA ALA A 835 33.36 -41.97 10.35
C ALA A 835 32.79 -43.38 10.62
N VAL A 836 31.49 -43.61 10.43
CA VAL A 836 30.84 -44.90 10.75
C VAL A 836 31.45 -46.05 9.96
N LEU A 837 31.51 -45.97 8.63
CA LEU A 837 32.06 -47.04 7.79
C LEU A 837 33.56 -47.30 8.08
N PRO A 838 34.45 -46.28 8.10
CA PRO A 838 35.85 -46.48 8.51
C PRO A 838 36.03 -47.10 9.90
N SER A 839 35.17 -46.75 10.86
CA SER A 839 35.26 -47.28 12.23
C SER A 839 35.01 -48.80 12.28
N THR A 840 34.05 -49.29 11.49
CA THR A 840 33.78 -50.74 11.40
C THR A 840 34.93 -51.49 10.75
N LYS A 841 35.63 -50.86 9.80
CA LYS A 841 36.83 -51.43 9.19
C LYS A 841 37.98 -51.51 10.19
N ALA A 842 38.23 -50.44 10.95
CA ALA A 842 39.28 -50.44 11.97
C ALA A 842 39.09 -51.52 13.04
N VAL A 843 37.84 -51.72 13.48
CA VAL A 843 37.49 -52.74 14.46
C VAL A 843 37.72 -54.16 13.94
N LYS A 844 37.65 -54.40 12.63
CA LYS A 844 37.87 -55.76 12.07
C LYS A 844 39.34 -56.12 11.87
N ILE A 845 40.27 -55.20 12.14
CA ILE A 845 41.71 -55.45 12.01
C ILE A 845 42.16 -56.40 13.13
N GLN A 846 42.76 -57.52 12.75
CA GLN A 846 43.38 -58.48 13.68
C GLN A 846 44.82 -58.04 14.01
N PRO A 847 45.29 -58.18 15.27
CA PRO A 847 46.63 -57.73 15.68
C PRO A 847 47.76 -58.27 14.81
N TYR A 848 47.76 -59.57 14.51
CA TYR A 848 48.81 -60.20 13.69
C TYR A 848 48.84 -59.70 12.24
N GLN A 849 47.67 -59.34 11.68
CA GLN A 849 47.56 -58.82 10.31
C GLN A 849 48.05 -57.38 10.19
N GLY A 850 47.81 -56.56 11.22
CA GLY A 850 48.30 -55.18 11.23
C GLY A 850 49.80 -55.06 11.49
N LEU A 851 50.38 -56.00 12.25
CA LEU A 851 51.82 -56.03 12.55
C LEU A 851 52.68 -56.60 11.41
N SER A 852 52.18 -57.59 10.67
CA SER A 852 52.90 -58.21 9.54
C SER A 852 52.87 -57.40 8.24
N GLY A 853 52.17 -56.25 8.21
CA GLY A 853 52.04 -55.38 7.04
C GLY A 853 51.37 -56.03 5.81
N SER A 854 50.92 -57.28 5.94
CA SER A 854 50.44 -58.12 4.85
C SER A 854 48.93 -58.32 5.02
N TYR A 855 48.16 -57.37 4.49
CA TYR A 855 46.71 -57.45 4.55
C TYR A 855 46.12 -57.97 3.24
N SER A 856 45.44 -59.12 3.30
CA SER A 856 44.43 -59.51 2.31
C SER A 856 43.09 -59.63 3.02
N ASN A 857 42.06 -58.96 2.49
CA ASN A 857 40.70 -59.04 3.02
C ASN A 857 40.20 -60.48 2.97
N SER A 858 39.43 -60.93 3.96
CA SER A 858 38.75 -62.22 3.84
C SER A 858 37.68 -62.17 2.75
N LYS A 859 37.61 -63.20 1.88
CA LYS A 859 36.64 -63.31 0.77
C LYS A 859 35.18 -63.02 1.20
N LYS A 860 34.83 -63.35 2.45
CA LYS A 860 33.47 -63.17 3.02
C LYS A 860 33.13 -61.70 3.32
N SER A 861 34.11 -60.92 3.79
CA SER A 861 33.94 -59.48 4.05
C SER A 861 33.83 -58.71 2.73
N GLU A 862 34.67 -59.06 1.76
CA GLU A 862 34.67 -58.49 0.41
C GLU A 862 33.34 -58.70 -0.33
N LYS A 863 32.74 -59.90 -0.21
CA LYS A 863 31.43 -60.22 -0.82
C LYS A 863 30.29 -59.39 -0.22
N ARG A 864 30.25 -59.23 1.12
CA ARG A 864 29.25 -58.38 1.80
C ARG A 864 29.40 -56.91 1.42
N PHE A 865 30.63 -56.39 1.37
CA PHE A 865 30.89 -55.02 0.94
C PHE A 865 30.46 -54.77 -0.52
N LYS A 866 30.72 -55.73 -1.42
CA LYS A 866 30.27 -55.65 -2.82
C LYS A 866 28.76 -55.54 -2.93
N TYR A 867 28.01 -56.33 -2.16
CA TYR A 867 26.54 -56.25 -2.14
C TYR A 867 26.04 -54.92 -1.55
N VAL A 868 26.56 -54.49 -0.40
CA VAL A 868 26.11 -53.25 0.26
C VAL A 868 26.30 -52.03 -0.64
N PHE A 869 27.43 -51.91 -1.32
CA PHE A 869 27.67 -50.79 -2.22
C PHE A 869 27.01 -50.92 -3.59
N ALA A 870 26.90 -52.13 -4.14
CA ALA A 870 26.19 -52.33 -5.42
C ALA A 870 24.69 -52.06 -5.24
N VAL A 871 24.06 -52.61 -4.21
CA VAL A 871 22.65 -52.33 -3.88
C VAL A 871 22.50 -50.86 -3.48
N GLY A 872 23.38 -50.33 -2.63
CA GLY A 872 23.36 -48.93 -2.22
C GLY A 872 23.46 -47.96 -3.39
N GLY A 873 24.41 -48.16 -4.31
CA GLY A 873 24.57 -47.33 -5.51
C GLY A 873 23.43 -47.48 -6.52
N THR A 874 22.88 -48.68 -6.68
CA THR A 874 21.73 -48.92 -7.59
C THR A 874 20.45 -48.31 -7.03
N CYS A 875 20.20 -48.44 -5.72
CA CYS A 875 19.08 -47.78 -5.04
C CYS A 875 19.23 -46.25 -5.05
N LEU A 876 20.45 -45.72 -4.89
CA LEU A 876 20.72 -44.29 -5.03
C LEU A 876 20.40 -43.79 -6.43
N PHE A 877 20.85 -44.52 -7.47
CA PHE A 877 20.57 -44.18 -8.86
C PHE A 877 19.07 -44.27 -9.20
N ALA A 878 18.41 -45.37 -8.83
CA ALA A 878 16.99 -45.57 -9.09
C ALA A 878 16.10 -44.59 -8.30
N GLY A 879 16.41 -44.35 -7.02
CA GLY A 879 15.69 -43.38 -6.19
C GLY A 879 15.83 -41.96 -6.70
N ILE A 880 16.99 -41.62 -7.29
CA ILE A 880 17.21 -40.30 -7.88
C ILE A 880 16.55 -40.19 -9.26
N MET A 881 16.59 -41.22 -10.11
CA MET A 881 15.84 -41.22 -11.37
C MET A 881 14.32 -41.10 -11.13
N PHE A 882 13.82 -41.76 -10.09
CA PHE A 882 12.42 -41.61 -9.65
C PHE A 882 12.13 -40.19 -9.15
N LEU A 883 12.96 -39.65 -8.25
CA LEU A 883 12.81 -38.27 -7.76
C LEU A 883 12.89 -37.24 -8.89
N LEU A 884 13.82 -37.38 -9.83
CA LEU A 884 13.95 -36.48 -10.98
C LEU A 884 12.75 -36.56 -11.93
N GLY A 885 12.13 -37.74 -12.06
CA GLY A 885 10.90 -37.91 -12.84
C GLY A 885 9.65 -37.34 -12.18
N THR A 886 9.62 -37.22 -10.85
CA THR A 886 8.46 -36.70 -10.09
C THR A 886 8.63 -35.27 -9.56
N ALA A 887 9.86 -34.75 -9.49
CA ALA A 887 10.17 -33.45 -8.86
C ALA A 887 10.15 -32.26 -9.83
N ILE A 888 9.86 -32.47 -11.11
CA ILE A 888 9.53 -31.38 -12.04
C ILE A 888 8.01 -31.29 -12.03
N PRO A 889 7.40 -30.29 -11.37
CA PRO A 889 5.96 -30.22 -11.25
C PRO A 889 5.33 -30.04 -12.63
N ASN A 890 4.29 -30.82 -12.93
CA ASN A 890 3.39 -30.47 -14.04
C ASN A 890 2.71 -29.14 -13.69
N THR A 891 2.83 -28.17 -14.59
CA THR A 891 2.45 -26.75 -14.45
C THR A 891 0.94 -26.48 -14.36
N LYS A 892 0.11 -27.45 -13.93
CA LYS A 892 -1.34 -27.32 -14.12
C LYS A 892 -2.28 -27.37 -12.92
N ASP A 893 -1.89 -27.78 -11.72
CA ASP A 893 -2.86 -27.78 -10.60
C ASP A 893 -2.20 -27.40 -9.27
N SER A 894 -2.22 -26.10 -8.96
CA SER A 894 -1.95 -25.59 -7.62
C SER A 894 -3.26 -25.08 -7.02
N ALA A 895 -4.13 -26.02 -6.62
CA ALA A 895 -5.26 -25.73 -5.75
C ALA A 895 -4.77 -25.52 -4.31
N GLU A 896 -5.33 -24.48 -3.67
CA GLU A 896 -5.26 -24.08 -2.25
C GLU A 896 -4.53 -25.04 -1.30
N SER A 897 -3.22 -24.85 -1.09
CA SER A 897 -2.57 -25.35 0.12
C SER A 897 -2.63 -24.28 1.20
N LYS A 898 -3.48 -24.46 2.22
CA LYS A 898 -3.47 -23.69 3.46
C LYS A 898 -2.16 -23.94 4.22
N GLN A 899 -1.11 -23.18 3.93
CA GLN A 899 0.07 -23.12 4.79
C GLN A 899 -0.12 -22.05 5.85
N ASN A 900 0.03 -22.43 7.12
CA ASN A 900 0.03 -21.51 8.25
C ASN A 900 1.16 -20.48 8.08
N ILE A 901 0.79 -19.20 7.95
CA ILE A 901 1.72 -18.08 7.88
C ILE A 901 2.36 -17.95 9.26
N SER A 902 3.63 -18.34 9.39
CA SER A 902 4.35 -18.26 10.66
C SER A 902 4.71 -16.81 11.00
N ASN A 903 4.19 -16.29 12.13
CA ASN A 903 4.58 -15.09 12.89
C ASN A 903 5.52 -14.09 12.18
N VAL A 904 4.96 -13.32 11.24
CA VAL A 904 5.53 -12.01 10.89
C VAL A 904 5.27 -11.08 12.08
N GLU A 905 6.27 -10.30 12.50
CA GLU A 905 6.12 -9.36 13.60
C GLU A 905 5.15 -8.24 13.16
N GLY A 906 3.90 -8.39 13.57
CA GLY A 906 2.81 -7.50 13.19
C GLY A 906 2.84 -6.14 13.87
N THR A 907 1.87 -5.30 13.50
CA THR A 907 1.55 -4.06 14.19
C THR A 907 1.20 -4.33 15.67
N LYS A 908 1.45 -3.34 16.53
CA LYS A 908 1.23 -3.41 18.00
C LYS A 908 0.38 -2.23 18.44
N GLY A 909 -0.59 -2.46 19.32
CA GLY A 909 -1.49 -1.43 19.85
C GLY A 909 -2.85 -1.99 20.26
N LYS A 910 -3.62 -1.24 21.04
CA LYS A 910 -4.96 -1.68 21.49
C LYS A 910 -6.05 -1.02 20.66
N ALA A 911 -7.00 -1.81 20.19
CA ALA A 911 -8.20 -1.34 19.50
C ALA A 911 -9.18 -0.68 20.48
N VAL A 912 -9.99 0.26 19.98
CA VAL A 912 -11.04 0.94 20.74
C VAL A 912 -12.38 0.79 20.03
N GLU A 913 -13.39 0.23 20.70
CA GLU A 913 -14.72 -0.03 20.09
C GLU A 913 -15.47 1.24 19.67
N VAL A 914 -15.44 2.28 20.51
CA VAL A 914 -16.08 3.58 20.25
C VAL A 914 -15.05 4.66 20.52
N TYR A 915 -14.81 5.50 19.51
CA TYR A 915 -13.89 6.60 19.66
C TYR A 915 -14.45 7.64 20.64
N LYS A 916 -13.73 7.85 21.74
CA LYS A 916 -13.99 8.94 22.67
C LYS A 916 -12.84 9.93 22.53
N PRO A 917 -13.10 11.20 22.18
CA PRO A 917 -12.03 12.18 22.10
C PRO A 917 -11.31 12.28 23.45
N SER A 918 -9.97 12.25 23.43
CA SER A 918 -9.18 12.49 24.63
C SER A 918 -9.46 13.91 25.11
N ASN A 919 -9.90 14.07 26.36
CA ASN A 919 -10.10 15.36 27.04
C ASN A 919 -8.76 16.07 27.34
N SER A 920 -7.83 16.10 26.40
CA SER A 920 -6.50 16.67 26.57
C SER A 920 -6.12 17.56 25.38
N LYS A 921 -6.61 18.79 25.40
CA LYS A 921 -5.79 20.01 25.45
C LYS A 921 -6.72 21.21 25.42
N ASN A 922 -6.49 22.08 26.41
CA ASN A 922 -6.90 23.47 26.51
C ASN A 922 -8.10 23.83 25.63
N LYS A 923 -9.27 23.97 26.30
CA LYS A 923 -10.16 25.07 25.91
C LYS A 923 -9.24 26.26 25.63
N PRO A 924 -9.18 26.80 24.39
CA PRO A 924 -8.81 28.20 24.29
C PRO A 924 -9.76 28.85 25.26
N ASP A 925 -9.24 29.61 26.23
CA ASP A 925 -10.08 30.43 27.07
C ASP A 925 -11.13 31.02 26.14
N LYS A 926 -12.41 30.70 26.40
CA LYS A 926 -13.47 31.59 25.97
C LYS A 926 -13.14 32.89 26.68
N LYS A 927 -12.25 33.69 26.08
CA LYS A 927 -12.50 35.11 25.97
C LYS A 927 -13.85 35.17 25.28
N VAL A 928 -14.88 35.12 26.11
CA VAL A 928 -16.00 36.01 25.96
C VAL A 928 -15.33 37.35 25.69
N VAL A 929 -15.22 37.72 24.42
CA VAL A 929 -14.99 39.11 24.06
C VAL A 929 -16.31 39.81 24.38
N SER A 930 -16.57 39.98 25.68
CA SER A 930 -17.41 41.03 26.20
C SER A 930 -16.61 42.30 26.00
N GLY A 931 -16.67 42.85 24.78
CA GLY A 931 -15.86 44.00 24.41
C GLY A 931 -15.67 44.16 22.91
N THR A 932 -16.75 44.19 22.14
CA THR A 932 -16.79 44.94 20.87
C THR A 932 -18.12 45.67 20.76
N GLY A 933 -18.32 46.60 21.69
CA GLY A 933 -19.24 47.70 21.50
C GLY A 933 -18.92 48.45 20.21
N PHE A 934 -19.97 48.84 19.48
CA PHE A 934 -19.97 49.65 18.24
C PHE A 934 -19.18 49.09 17.03
N LEU A 935 -17.91 48.71 17.19
CA LEU A 935 -16.97 48.38 16.11
C LEU A 935 -17.39 47.18 15.23
N SER A 936 -18.13 46.22 15.77
CA SER A 936 -18.62 45.05 15.01
C SER A 936 -19.72 45.40 14.00
N PHE A 937 -20.48 46.46 14.24
CA PHE A 937 -21.51 46.93 13.32
C PHE A 937 -20.88 47.74 12.18
N TYR A 938 -19.91 48.62 12.48
CA TYR A 938 -19.19 49.39 11.46
C TYR A 938 -18.45 48.52 10.43
N SER A 939 -17.96 47.35 10.81
CA SER A 939 -17.24 46.45 9.89
C SER A 939 -18.12 45.75 8.84
N VAL A 940 -19.44 45.79 8.99
CA VAL A 940 -20.40 45.12 8.09
C VAL A 940 -21.43 46.08 7.49
N ALA A 941 -21.31 47.38 7.76
CA ALA A 941 -22.22 48.41 7.26
C ALA A 941 -21.96 48.74 5.79
N TYR A 942 -23.04 48.88 5.01
CA TYR A 942 -22.99 49.38 3.65
C TYR A 942 -22.62 50.87 3.60
N GLN A 943 -23.17 51.66 4.53
CA GLN A 943 -22.82 53.07 4.69
C GLN A 943 -23.12 53.57 6.11
N THR A 944 -22.31 54.50 6.60
CA THR A 944 -22.52 55.22 7.86
C THR A 944 -22.94 56.66 7.58
N ILE A 945 -23.99 57.13 8.25
CA ILE A 945 -24.48 58.52 8.19
C ILE A 945 -24.67 59.06 9.62
N SER A 946 -24.60 60.37 9.82
CA SER A 946 -24.93 60.99 11.11
C SER A 946 -26.39 61.46 11.17
N ALA A 947 -26.98 61.53 12.37
CA ALA A 947 -28.32 62.08 12.55
C ALA A 947 -28.40 63.54 12.05
N GLY A 948 -29.23 63.78 11.04
CA GLY A 948 -29.38 65.02 10.27
C GLY A 948 -28.91 64.90 8.82
N GLU A 949 -28.31 63.78 8.42
CA GLU A 949 -27.87 63.52 7.05
C GLU A 949 -28.86 62.65 6.26
N GLN A 950 -28.83 62.82 4.94
CA GLN A 950 -29.69 62.13 3.99
C GLN A 950 -28.89 61.07 3.22
N PHE A 951 -29.36 59.83 3.24
CA PHE A 951 -28.93 58.75 2.37
C PHE A 951 -29.82 58.68 1.13
N SER A 952 -29.21 58.60 -0.06
CA SER A 952 -29.95 58.57 -1.33
C SER A 952 -29.43 57.44 -2.23
N LEU A 953 -30.34 56.61 -2.73
CA LEU A 953 -30.07 55.59 -3.74
C LEU A 953 -30.29 56.17 -5.13
N LYS A 954 -29.28 55.99 -5.99
CA LYS A 954 -29.24 56.53 -7.35
C LYS A 954 -29.23 55.42 -8.38
N ASN A 955 -29.89 55.65 -9.51
CA ASN A 955 -29.86 54.73 -10.65
C ASN A 955 -28.44 54.73 -11.24
N GLN A 956 -27.86 53.55 -11.41
CA GLN A 956 -26.47 53.36 -11.82
C GLN A 956 -26.18 53.90 -13.23
N PHE A 957 -27.19 54.11 -14.08
CA PHE A 957 -27.03 54.58 -15.45
C PHE A 957 -27.42 56.05 -15.67
N THR A 958 -28.33 56.60 -14.86
CA THR A 958 -28.86 57.98 -15.04
C THR A 958 -28.45 58.95 -13.93
N GLU A 959 -27.85 58.46 -12.84
CA GLU A 959 -27.57 59.19 -11.59
C GLU A 959 -28.79 59.82 -10.88
N GLU A 960 -30.00 59.57 -11.39
CA GLU A 960 -31.23 60.05 -10.77
C GLU A 960 -31.47 59.35 -9.43
N VAL A 961 -31.81 60.12 -8.40
CA VAL A 961 -32.15 59.60 -7.07
C VAL A 961 -33.53 58.98 -7.13
N TYR A 962 -33.63 57.67 -6.93
CA TYR A 962 -34.91 56.96 -6.92
C TYR A 962 -35.46 56.71 -5.52
N PHE A 963 -34.60 56.70 -4.49
CA PHE A 963 -35.03 56.54 -3.12
C PHE A 963 -34.17 57.31 -2.14
N THR A 964 -34.75 57.78 -1.04
CA THR A 964 -34.08 58.59 -0.04
C THR A 964 -34.52 58.22 1.37
N ILE A 965 -33.55 58.14 2.29
CA ILE A 965 -33.75 58.00 3.73
C ILE A 965 -33.10 59.21 4.40
N GLU A 966 -33.87 59.96 5.19
CA GLU A 966 -33.38 61.03 6.04
C GLU A 966 -33.64 60.66 7.49
N VAL A 967 -32.63 60.70 8.35
CA VAL A 967 -32.80 60.49 9.79
C VAL A 967 -32.52 61.79 10.51
N GLY A 968 -33.50 62.36 11.18
CA GLY A 968 -33.37 63.62 11.92
C GLY A 968 -32.81 63.43 13.33
N LYS A 969 -32.46 64.56 13.95
CA LYS A 969 -31.93 64.61 15.33
C LYS A 969 -33.03 64.37 16.37
N ASP A 970 -32.63 64.05 17.60
CA ASP A 970 -33.55 63.82 18.71
C ASP A 970 -34.50 65.02 18.95
N VAL A 971 -35.80 64.74 18.98
CA VAL A 971 -36.88 65.70 19.26
C VAL A 971 -37.62 65.38 20.57
N SER A 972 -36.96 64.70 21.51
CA SER A 972 -37.45 64.26 22.83
C SER A 972 -38.24 65.31 23.63
N GLY A 973 -38.02 66.61 23.40
CA GLY A 973 -38.79 67.72 23.99
C GLY A 973 -40.26 67.85 23.56
N ALA A 974 -40.73 67.03 22.60
CA ALA A 974 -42.09 67.12 22.05
C ALA A 974 -43.14 66.16 22.68
N ARG A 975 -42.73 65.20 23.53
CA ARG A 975 -43.64 64.18 24.11
C ARG A 975 -43.97 64.43 25.58
N LYS A 976 -45.22 64.15 25.98
CA LYS A 976 -45.77 64.39 27.34
C LYS A 976 -45.58 63.21 28.33
N ASP A 977 -44.97 62.11 27.90
CA ASP A 977 -44.84 60.90 28.72
C ASP A 977 -43.69 60.98 29.73
N LYS A 978 -43.92 60.51 30.98
CA LYS A 978 -42.88 60.45 32.01
C LYS A 978 -42.01 59.18 31.85
N PRO A 979 -40.66 59.28 31.73
CA PRO A 979 -39.79 58.11 31.70
C PRO A 979 -39.70 57.41 33.06
N LYS A 980 -39.28 56.13 33.07
CA LYS A 980 -38.91 55.43 34.30
C LYS A 980 -37.74 56.11 35.01
N GLU A 981 -37.65 55.93 36.33
CA GLU A 981 -36.56 56.47 37.15
C GLU A 981 -35.20 55.99 36.60
N GLY A 982 -34.27 56.94 36.36
CA GLY A 982 -32.97 56.66 35.74
C GLY A 982 -32.93 56.59 34.20
N HIS A 983 -34.06 56.74 33.48
CA HIS A 983 -34.14 56.69 32.02
C HIS A 983 -34.52 58.05 31.39
N LYS A 984 -34.21 58.24 30.11
CA LYS A 984 -34.64 59.34 29.22
C LYS A 984 -35.39 58.77 28.01
N LEU A 985 -36.34 59.54 27.48
CA LEU A 985 -36.99 59.23 26.20
C LEU A 985 -36.23 59.94 25.08
N ILE A 986 -35.90 59.23 24.00
CA ILE A 986 -35.31 59.77 22.78
C ILE A 986 -36.30 59.55 21.66
N SER A 987 -36.65 60.60 20.90
CA SER A 987 -37.58 60.50 19.77
C SER A 987 -36.86 60.87 18.48
N ILE A 988 -36.76 59.92 17.57
CA ILE A 988 -35.97 60.05 16.35
C ILE A 988 -36.95 60.10 15.16
N PRO A 989 -37.08 61.25 14.48
CA PRO A 989 -37.81 61.34 13.23
C PRO A 989 -36.96 60.75 12.11
N PHE A 990 -37.57 60.02 11.19
CA PHE A 990 -36.94 59.71 9.91
C PHE A 990 -37.98 59.70 8.80
N SER A 991 -37.54 60.12 7.62
CA SER A 991 -38.36 60.29 6.42
C SER A 991 -37.86 59.40 5.31
N PHE A 992 -38.78 58.75 4.62
CA PHE A 992 -38.52 57.97 3.42
C PHE A 992 -39.21 58.65 2.25
N THR A 993 -38.49 58.84 1.15
CA THR A 993 -39.06 59.34 -0.11
C THR A 993 -38.72 58.38 -1.23
N ASN A 994 -39.76 57.89 -1.91
CA ASN A 994 -39.66 57.05 -3.10
C ASN A 994 -40.08 57.86 -4.32
N TYR A 995 -39.22 57.90 -5.33
CA TYR A 995 -39.43 58.62 -6.58
C TYR A 995 -39.79 57.68 -7.75
N GLU A 996 -39.90 56.36 -7.50
CA GLU A 996 -40.25 55.37 -8.51
C GLU A 996 -41.64 54.74 -8.30
N GLU A 997 -42.22 54.15 -9.37
CA GLU A 997 -43.50 53.42 -9.30
C GLU A 997 -43.41 52.10 -8.50
N VAL A 998 -42.20 51.61 -8.22
CA VAL A 998 -41.95 50.37 -7.46
C VAL A 998 -42.25 50.59 -5.97
N SER A 999 -42.80 49.57 -5.30
CA SER A 999 -43.13 49.69 -3.87
C SER A 999 -41.94 49.35 -2.96
N TRP A 1000 -41.74 50.16 -1.91
CA TRP A 1000 -40.67 49.99 -0.92
C TRP A 1000 -41.23 49.57 0.43
N LEU A 1001 -40.72 48.47 0.98
CA LEU A 1001 -41.18 47.92 2.27
C LEU A 1001 -40.29 48.44 3.41
N MET A 1002 -40.61 49.58 4.03
CA MET A 1002 -39.89 50.12 5.18
C MET A 1002 -40.54 49.69 6.50
N LYS A 1003 -39.82 49.02 7.41
CA LYS A 1003 -40.37 48.58 8.72
C LYS A 1003 -39.84 49.44 9.88
N PRO A 1004 -40.23 50.72 9.98
CA PRO A 1004 -39.62 51.66 10.90
C PRO A 1004 -39.78 51.27 12.38
N TYR A 1005 -40.91 50.67 12.75
CA TYR A 1005 -41.16 50.16 14.10
C TYR A 1005 -40.23 49.01 14.54
N THR A 1006 -39.41 48.47 13.63
CA THR A 1006 -38.43 47.41 13.93
C THR A 1006 -37.00 47.93 14.11
N TYR A 1007 -36.75 49.21 13.83
CA TYR A 1007 -35.40 49.77 13.89
C TYR A 1007 -34.94 49.92 15.33
N GLN A 1008 -33.86 49.20 15.67
CA GLN A 1008 -33.29 49.15 17.00
C GLN A 1008 -32.18 50.18 17.13
N ILE A 1009 -32.07 50.80 18.30
CA ILE A 1009 -30.88 51.56 18.67
C ILE A 1009 -30.02 50.73 19.61
N ILE A 1010 -28.71 50.89 19.53
CA ILE A 1010 -27.71 50.10 20.25
C ILE A 1010 -26.82 51.06 21.03
N ASP A 1011 -26.52 50.73 22.29
CA ASP A 1011 -25.56 51.48 23.11
C ASP A 1011 -24.11 50.99 22.95
N GLU A 1012 -23.18 51.72 23.56
CA GLU A 1012 -21.74 51.43 23.56
C GLU A 1012 -21.38 50.04 24.14
N ASN A 1013 -22.27 49.41 24.91
CA ASN A 1013 -22.07 48.07 25.48
C ASN A 1013 -22.71 46.97 24.61
N GLY A 1014 -23.26 47.32 23.44
CA GLY A 1014 -23.92 46.38 22.53
C GLY A 1014 -25.35 46.02 22.95
N LYS A 1015 -25.95 46.75 23.90
CA LYS A 1015 -27.32 46.51 24.35
C LYS A 1015 -28.30 47.19 23.40
N LYS A 1016 -29.30 46.42 22.97
CA LYS A 1016 -30.30 46.82 21.97
C LYS A 1016 -31.57 47.35 22.63
N TYR A 1017 -32.14 48.42 22.08
CA TYR A 1017 -33.38 49.06 22.52
C TYR A 1017 -34.36 49.12 21.34
N ASN A 1018 -35.55 48.55 21.54
CA ASN A 1018 -36.65 48.62 20.57
C ASN A 1018 -37.44 49.93 20.75
N PRO A 1019 -38.15 50.40 19.71
CA PRO A 1019 -39.08 51.51 19.85
C PRO A 1019 -40.17 51.17 20.88
N LYS A 1020 -40.35 52.05 21.88
CA LYS A 1020 -41.43 51.96 22.88
C LYS A 1020 -42.77 52.37 22.28
N ASP A 1021 -42.73 53.33 21.37
CA ASP A 1021 -43.88 53.86 20.65
C ASP A 1021 -43.42 54.46 19.31
N TRP A 1022 -44.31 54.56 18.33
CA TRP A 1022 -44.01 55.12 17.01
C TRP A 1022 -45.25 55.77 16.39
N GLU A 1023 -45.04 56.86 15.66
CA GLU A 1023 -46.13 57.64 15.05
C GLU A 1023 -45.77 58.06 13.63
N VAL A 1024 -46.72 57.92 12.69
CA VAL A 1024 -46.58 58.41 11.32
C VAL A 1024 -47.09 59.84 11.25
N VAL A 1025 -46.17 60.80 11.09
CA VAL A 1025 -46.47 62.24 11.12
C VAL A 1025 -46.84 62.78 9.74
N LYS A 1026 -46.27 62.20 8.68
CA LYS A 1026 -46.56 62.57 7.28
C LYS A 1026 -46.67 61.30 6.45
N ARG A 1027 -47.67 61.22 5.56
CA ARG A 1027 -47.85 60.07 4.65
C ARG A 1027 -48.45 60.46 3.31
N LYS A 1028 -47.82 60.00 2.23
CA LYS A 1028 -48.30 60.03 0.85
C LYS A 1028 -48.01 58.67 0.24
N ASN A 1029 -49.05 57.97 -0.23
CA ASN A 1029 -48.97 56.59 -0.74
C ASN A 1029 -48.38 55.54 0.24
N TRP A 1030 -48.45 55.79 1.55
CA TRP A 1030 -48.12 54.81 2.59
C TRP A 1030 -49.29 53.85 2.84
N ARG A 1031 -49.06 52.53 2.68
CA ARG A 1031 -50.05 51.47 2.93
C ARG A 1031 -49.61 50.57 4.09
N GLY A 1032 -50.57 50.22 4.95
CA GLY A 1032 -50.32 49.39 6.12
C GLY A 1032 -49.38 50.06 7.13
N LEU A 1033 -48.54 49.25 7.79
CA LEU A 1033 -47.59 49.71 8.80
C LEU A 1033 -46.15 49.84 8.27
N SER A 1034 -45.91 49.55 6.99
CA SER A 1034 -44.52 49.40 6.51
C SER A 1034 -44.28 49.55 4.99
N GLN A 1035 -45.15 50.18 4.21
CA GLN A 1035 -44.97 50.18 2.75
C GLN A 1035 -45.27 51.53 2.11
N ILE A 1036 -44.37 52.02 1.25
CA ILE A 1036 -44.62 53.11 0.29
C ILE A 1036 -44.90 52.48 -1.07
N VAL A 1037 -46.03 52.81 -1.70
CA VAL A 1037 -46.44 52.26 -2.99
C VAL A 1037 -46.35 53.33 -4.07
N GLY A 1038 -45.49 53.13 -5.07
CA GLY A 1038 -45.22 54.13 -6.09
C GLY A 1038 -44.59 55.41 -5.52
N GLU A 1039 -44.66 56.50 -6.29
CA GLU A 1039 -44.12 57.80 -5.86
C GLU A 1039 -44.80 58.26 -4.56
N GLY A 1040 -44.05 58.31 -3.46
CA GLY A 1040 -44.63 58.50 -2.14
C GLY A 1040 -43.60 58.89 -1.09
N GLU A 1041 -44.09 59.44 0.01
CA GLU A 1041 -43.26 59.86 1.13
C GLU A 1041 -43.91 59.45 2.44
N ALA A 1042 -43.09 59.08 3.42
CA ALA A 1042 -43.56 58.83 4.78
C ALA A 1042 -42.55 59.35 5.79
N SER A 1043 -43.01 60.10 6.79
CA SER A 1043 -42.21 60.53 7.93
C SER A 1043 -42.76 59.88 9.20
N VAL A 1044 -41.87 59.21 9.93
CA VAL A 1044 -42.21 58.45 11.14
C VAL A 1044 -41.31 58.92 12.29
N ILE A 1045 -41.88 59.03 13.48
CA ILE A 1045 -41.14 59.29 14.71
C ILE A 1045 -41.16 58.01 15.53
N ASN A 1046 -39.97 57.46 15.80
CA ASN A 1046 -39.81 56.38 16.77
C ASN A 1046 -39.35 56.95 18.11
N THR A 1047 -39.95 56.48 19.20
CA THR A 1047 -39.55 56.88 20.55
C THR A 1047 -39.01 55.69 21.32
N TYR A 1048 -37.81 55.86 21.87
CA TYR A 1048 -37.05 54.88 22.61
C TYR A 1048 -36.93 55.31 24.08
N GLU A 1049 -36.85 54.34 24.99
CA GLU A 1049 -36.57 54.58 26.42
C GLU A 1049 -35.19 54.01 26.75
N VAL A 1050 -34.21 54.89 27.02
CA VAL A 1050 -32.81 54.53 27.25
C VAL A 1050 -32.29 55.09 28.60
N PRO A 1051 -31.22 54.53 29.20
CA PRO A 1051 -30.63 55.07 30.42
C PRO A 1051 -30.10 56.51 30.25
N LYS A 1052 -30.13 57.31 31.32
CA LYS A 1052 -29.60 58.69 31.28
C LYS A 1052 -28.08 58.77 31.05
N ALA A 1053 -27.34 57.70 31.33
CA ALA A 1053 -25.88 57.63 31.22
C ALA A 1053 -25.39 57.20 29.82
N THR A 1054 -26.26 57.18 28.81
CA THR A 1054 -25.90 56.80 27.44
C THR A 1054 -25.67 58.06 26.60
N ASP A 1055 -24.40 58.27 26.22
CA ASP A 1055 -23.92 59.47 25.51
C ASP A 1055 -23.74 59.25 24.00
N LYS A 1056 -23.61 57.98 23.53
CA LYS A 1056 -23.62 57.64 22.10
C LYS A 1056 -24.51 56.46 21.83
N LEU A 1057 -25.24 56.52 20.72
CA LEU A 1057 -26.13 55.49 20.23
C LEU A 1057 -25.92 55.29 18.72
N ILE A 1058 -26.09 54.07 18.25
CA ILE A 1058 -26.17 53.79 16.80
C ILE A 1058 -27.51 53.15 16.46
N MET A 1059 -28.09 53.50 15.32
CA MET A 1059 -29.25 52.81 14.75
C MET A 1059 -28.80 52.01 13.54
N VAL A 1060 -29.28 50.77 13.45
CA VAL A 1060 -29.05 49.92 12.27
C VAL A 1060 -30.34 49.86 11.46
N ILE A 1061 -30.30 50.40 10.24
CA ILE A 1061 -31.40 50.34 9.28
C ILE A 1061 -31.07 49.23 8.29
N SER A 1062 -31.78 48.11 8.43
CA SER A 1062 -31.66 46.96 7.55
C SER A 1062 -32.95 46.76 6.74
N ASN A 1063 -32.79 46.47 5.45
CA ASN A 1063 -33.91 46.19 4.56
C ASN A 1063 -33.48 45.29 3.39
N THR A 1064 -34.39 44.44 2.92
CA THR A 1064 -34.17 43.60 1.73
C THR A 1064 -34.00 44.41 0.45
N ASN A 1065 -34.53 45.64 0.42
CA ASN A 1065 -34.42 46.55 -0.72
C ASN A 1065 -33.19 47.48 -0.61
N LEU A 1066 -32.42 47.38 0.47
CA LEU A 1066 -31.15 48.09 0.62
C LEU A 1066 -29.99 47.16 0.24
N PRO A 1067 -28.94 47.69 -0.40
CA PRO A 1067 -27.73 46.92 -0.76
C PRO A 1067 -26.93 46.42 0.45
N GLY A 1068 -27.19 46.95 1.65
CA GLY A 1068 -26.74 46.41 2.94
C GLY A 1068 -27.19 47.30 4.11
N ASP A 1069 -26.67 47.01 5.31
CA ASP A 1069 -27.08 47.70 6.53
C ASP A 1069 -26.55 49.14 6.58
N ILE A 1070 -27.43 50.11 6.83
CA ILE A 1070 -27.04 51.51 7.03
C ILE A 1070 -26.92 51.77 8.53
N ILE A 1071 -25.78 52.31 8.95
CA ILE A 1071 -25.55 52.74 10.34
C ILE A 1071 -25.81 54.23 10.45
N VAL A 1072 -26.62 54.61 11.44
CA VAL A 1072 -26.89 56.00 11.77
C VAL A 1072 -26.34 56.31 13.15
N GLU A 1073 -25.42 57.26 13.22
CA GLU A 1073 -24.87 57.75 14.49
C GLU A 1073 -25.83 58.76 15.12
N ILE A 1074 -26.23 58.47 16.36
CA ILE A 1074 -27.15 59.28 17.15
C ILE A 1074 -26.35 59.82 18.35
N GLU A 1075 -26.02 61.10 18.28
CA GLU A 1075 -25.39 61.85 19.38
C GLU A 1075 -26.43 62.53 20.30
#